data_AF-A0A8H3UGL5-F1
#
_entry.id   AF-A0A8H3UGL5-F1
#
_cell.length_a   1.000
_cell.length_b   1.000
_cell.length_c   1.000
_cell.angle_alpha   90.00
_cell.angle_beta   90.00
_cell.angle_gamma   90.00
#
_symmetry.space_group_name_H-M   'P 1'
#
loop_
_entity.id
_entity.type
_entity.pdbx_description
1 polymer ?
#
loop_
_entity_poly.entity_id
_entity_poly.type
_entity_poly.pdbx_seq_one_letter_code
_entity_poly.pdbx_strand_id
1 'polypeptide(L)'
;MAEKVADAQNFEKLKSAYQSCKDDAAAKTAGVTPLVNMLQDFRQTWYKHDTSKDRITAGLLWVVQNSVSALIRITVDTDDRMPDQNIISFRAPKISLPALQYYRNNKTLSSYTSALADMYTLLNIDPRPLKLESAVQFEAELAKVSIGPDRYADLSYYYNPTTLVEMDQRLPNISTTAMLETLVPAGYKPTKIINSDPWFFGNLSTILLHTSDETIYQYLQNRITFSWATKLHSSYTKPISDLAASLTGQKPVTAEDRSALCTSETDLGLKWLLSAVYVQRYSTPGAKELAEEMVKNVMAAFKQNLKNESWMSAEARAKAMLKMDKMVARVGFPTSSPNITNPVELQAYYRDTTITKSSFNNSRAFASQKLIAQWKGLLKTDTDSWDIGVSDVNANYESIGNRLIIPLGILQYPIFSSQLPEYISYGAVGSIAGHEITHGFDNNGAMYDENGHYSEWWDPTTRSRFENKTQCFISQYANFSVPSPTPGPPIPLNGLQTLGENIADAGGLSASFSAWKQRSTSSPQANALLPGLNFTAAQLFFLSYSTFWCANQSPERLVSQVYSDWHSPPQFRIHAASGYPVEGVSNPSSFITPASLLKAWVVLHGDKVVGHVAIMSPDLSSLAAKMYAKTGGDVKKSASLGRLFVDAEVRGRGFGTSLVAVAQEWAKTEGIRLLLVVLEKDEVAKRMYERLGWDVLGKDVYDDGEREHIAFAYASPIDAMLAQRNHEKRDAK
;
A
#
# COMPACT_ATOMS: atom_id res chain seq x y z
N MET A 1 -44.95 -12.54 2.46
CA MET A 1 -45.57 -11.21 2.67
C MET A 1 -44.67 -10.33 3.54
N ALA A 2 -44.22 -10.80 4.72
CA ALA A 2 -43.32 -10.07 5.61
C ALA A 2 -42.00 -9.61 4.94
N GLU A 3 -41.30 -10.48 4.21
CA GLU A 3 -40.05 -10.12 3.52
C GLU A 3 -40.23 -8.99 2.50
N LYS A 4 -41.28 -9.04 1.67
CA LYS A 4 -41.59 -7.96 0.71
C LYS A 4 -41.88 -6.63 1.39
N VAL A 5 -42.55 -6.65 2.53
CA VAL A 5 -42.83 -5.44 3.32
C VAL A 5 -41.54 -4.88 3.93
N ALA A 6 -40.71 -5.75 4.52
CA ALA A 6 -39.43 -5.36 5.08
C ALA A 6 -38.49 -4.77 4.00
N ASP A 7 -38.44 -5.41 2.83
CA ASP A 7 -37.63 -4.96 1.69
C ASP A 7 -38.06 -3.57 1.20
N ALA A 8 -39.37 -3.36 1.00
CA ALA A 8 -39.91 -2.05 0.63
C ALA A 8 -39.60 -0.96 1.69
N GLN A 9 -39.71 -1.29 2.97
CA GLN A 9 -39.40 -0.35 4.06
C GLN A 9 -37.90 -0.04 4.15
N ASN A 10 -37.04 -1.03 3.94
CA ASN A 10 -35.60 -0.85 3.86
C ASN A 10 -35.21 0.06 2.69
N PHE A 11 -35.79 -0.18 1.52
CA PHE A 11 -35.54 0.65 0.34
C PHE A 11 -36.02 2.11 0.56
N GLU A 12 -37.20 2.31 1.16
CA GLU A 12 -37.67 3.66 1.48
C GLU A 12 -36.80 4.36 2.54
N LYS A 13 -36.22 3.63 3.51
CA LYS A 13 -35.23 4.18 4.44
C LYS A 13 -33.98 4.65 3.71
N LEU A 14 -33.43 3.80 2.83
CA LEU A 14 -32.25 4.11 2.01
C LEU A 14 -32.49 5.35 1.12
N LYS A 15 -33.62 5.36 0.41
CA LYS A 15 -34.06 6.46 -0.45
C LYS A 15 -34.29 7.74 0.33
N SER A 16 -34.91 7.68 1.50
CA SER A 16 -35.13 8.85 2.37
C SER A 16 -33.81 9.46 2.84
N ALA A 17 -32.81 8.62 3.18
CA ALA A 17 -31.48 9.11 3.56
C ALA A 17 -30.81 9.85 2.39
N TYR A 18 -30.78 9.22 1.21
CA TYR A 18 -30.23 9.82 0.01
C TYR A 18 -30.95 11.13 -0.38
N GLN A 19 -32.28 11.13 -0.36
CA GLN A 19 -33.10 12.31 -0.69
C GLN A 19 -32.91 13.46 0.31
N SER A 20 -32.84 13.16 1.62
CA SER A 20 -32.56 14.17 2.64
C SER A 20 -31.20 14.84 2.44
N CYS A 21 -30.21 14.08 1.97
CA CYS A 21 -28.92 14.63 1.62
C CYS A 21 -28.99 15.46 0.33
N LYS A 22 -29.69 14.97 -0.70
CA LYS A 22 -29.87 15.65 -2.00
C LYS A 22 -30.66 16.96 -1.92
N ASP A 23 -31.44 17.17 -0.87
CA ASP A 23 -32.19 18.41 -0.63
C ASP A 23 -31.23 19.59 -0.31
N ASP A 24 -30.68 20.17 -1.37
CA ASP A 24 -29.72 21.28 -1.30
C ASP A 24 -30.34 22.52 -0.65
N ALA A 25 -31.61 22.79 -0.92
CA ALA A 25 -32.34 23.92 -0.36
C ALA A 25 -32.47 23.79 1.16
N ALA A 26 -32.87 22.61 1.67
CA ALA A 26 -32.95 22.36 3.10
C ALA A 26 -31.57 22.48 3.78
N ALA A 27 -30.52 21.94 3.17
CA ALA A 27 -29.16 22.06 3.70
C ALA A 27 -28.66 23.52 3.71
N LYS A 28 -28.96 24.29 2.67
CA LYS A 28 -28.62 25.72 2.57
C LYS A 28 -29.40 26.55 3.59
N THR A 29 -30.68 26.28 3.78
CA THR A 29 -31.53 26.93 4.79
C THR A 29 -31.06 26.61 6.22
N ALA A 30 -30.63 25.37 6.49
CA ALA A 30 -30.06 25.01 7.78
C ALA A 30 -28.74 25.76 8.07
N GLY A 31 -28.00 26.13 7.03
CA GLY A 31 -26.79 26.94 7.13
C GLY A 31 -25.75 26.30 8.05
N VAL A 32 -25.14 27.12 8.90
CA VAL A 32 -24.14 26.69 9.90
C VAL A 32 -24.76 26.29 11.24
N THR A 33 -26.06 26.51 11.43
CA THR A 33 -26.75 26.34 12.72
C THR A 33 -26.52 24.97 13.37
N PRO A 34 -26.58 23.83 12.64
CA PRO A 34 -26.35 22.53 13.27
C PRO A 34 -24.95 22.38 13.90
N LEU A 35 -23.90 22.89 13.24
CA LEU A 35 -22.54 22.86 13.76
C LEU A 35 -22.33 23.88 14.89
N VAL A 36 -22.92 25.07 14.78
CA VAL A 36 -22.87 26.08 15.85
C VAL A 36 -23.51 25.54 17.14
N ASN A 37 -24.69 24.91 17.05
CA ASN A 37 -25.34 24.29 18.20
C ASN A 37 -24.46 23.20 18.81
N MET A 38 -23.83 22.36 17.97
CA MET A 38 -22.92 21.32 18.42
C MET A 38 -21.69 21.89 19.17
N LEU A 39 -21.12 23.00 18.70
CA LEU A 39 -20.04 23.70 19.40
C LEU A 39 -20.50 24.35 20.71
N GLN A 40 -21.74 24.84 20.78
CA GLN A 40 -22.34 25.36 22.01
C GLN A 40 -22.56 24.26 23.05
N ASP A 41 -23.05 23.09 22.64
CA ASP A 41 -23.22 21.93 23.52
C ASP A 41 -21.85 21.46 24.08
N PHE A 42 -20.82 21.44 23.23
CA PHE A 42 -19.45 21.15 23.66
C PHE A 42 -18.94 22.19 24.65
N ARG A 43 -19.15 23.49 24.38
CA ARG A 43 -18.78 24.59 25.28
C ARG A 43 -19.44 24.43 26.65
N GLN A 44 -20.74 24.15 26.68
CA GLN A 44 -21.45 23.92 27.95
C GLN A 44 -20.90 22.70 28.69
N THR A 45 -20.54 21.64 27.98
CA THR A 45 -19.92 20.44 28.58
C THR A 45 -18.57 20.78 29.21
N TRP A 46 -17.72 21.54 28.50
CA TRP A 46 -16.42 21.96 29.01
C TRP A 46 -16.54 22.81 30.27
N TYR A 47 -17.34 23.89 30.25
CA TYR A 47 -17.42 24.84 31.35
C TYR A 47 -18.31 24.41 32.53
N LYS A 48 -18.89 23.20 32.51
CA LYS A 48 -19.58 22.59 33.67
C LYS A 48 -18.62 22.11 34.75
N HIS A 49 -17.34 21.98 34.44
CA HIS A 49 -16.33 21.43 35.34
C HIS A 49 -15.30 22.49 35.74
N ASP A 50 -14.87 22.45 37.00
CA ASP A 50 -13.98 23.46 37.58
C ASP A 50 -12.49 23.12 37.42
N THR A 51 -12.15 21.83 37.42
CA THR A 51 -10.75 21.39 37.31
C THR A 51 -10.35 21.11 35.86
N SER A 52 -9.09 21.36 35.51
CA SER A 52 -8.54 21.07 34.18
C SER A 52 -8.71 19.58 33.81
N LYS A 53 -8.43 18.67 34.75
CA LYS A 53 -8.61 17.21 34.54
C LYS A 53 -10.05 16.85 34.18
N ASP A 54 -11.01 17.38 34.92
CA ASP A 54 -12.43 17.06 34.68
C ASP A 54 -12.92 17.68 33.37
N ARG A 55 -12.47 18.90 33.03
CA ARG A 55 -12.74 19.54 31.73
C ARG A 55 -12.21 18.72 30.56
N ILE A 56 -10.94 18.31 30.61
CA ILE A 56 -10.33 17.50 29.56
C ILE A 56 -11.03 16.14 29.45
N THR A 57 -11.33 15.50 30.58
CA THR A 57 -12.03 14.21 30.61
C THR A 57 -13.42 14.32 29.99
N ALA A 58 -14.24 15.28 30.43
CA ALA A 58 -15.59 15.48 29.92
C ALA A 58 -15.58 15.92 28.45
N GLY A 59 -14.66 16.81 28.06
CA GLY A 59 -14.49 17.24 26.67
C GLY A 59 -14.08 16.09 25.75
N LEU A 60 -13.14 15.24 26.21
CA LEU A 60 -12.70 14.07 25.47
C LEU A 60 -13.81 13.01 25.34
N LEU A 61 -14.54 12.75 26.41
CA LEU A 61 -15.72 11.87 26.37
C LEU A 61 -16.75 12.36 25.36
N TRP A 62 -17.04 13.67 25.37
CA TRP A 62 -17.99 14.28 24.45
C TRP A 62 -17.57 14.12 22.98
N VAL A 63 -16.29 14.34 22.65
CA VAL A 63 -15.81 14.17 21.27
C VAL A 63 -15.85 12.70 20.84
N VAL A 64 -15.53 11.75 21.73
CA VAL A 64 -15.67 10.31 21.46
C VAL A 64 -17.14 9.94 21.18
N GLN A 65 -18.07 10.40 22.03
CA GLN A 65 -19.51 10.16 21.84
C GLN A 65 -20.07 10.77 20.56
N ASN A 66 -19.43 11.83 20.04
CA ASN A 66 -19.75 12.45 18.76
C ASN A 66 -18.84 11.99 17.62
N SER A 67 -18.15 10.84 17.77
CA SER A 67 -17.32 10.21 16.74
C SER A 67 -16.20 11.10 16.17
N VAL A 68 -15.67 12.00 16.99
CA VAL A 68 -14.53 12.86 16.67
C VAL A 68 -13.27 12.28 17.31
N SER A 69 -12.19 12.17 16.54
CA SER A 69 -10.90 11.69 17.07
C SER A 69 -10.03 12.88 17.51
N ALA A 70 -9.67 12.90 18.80
CA ALA A 70 -8.81 13.89 19.40
C ALA A 70 -8.17 13.33 20.68
N LEU A 71 -6.91 13.67 20.98
CA LEU A 71 -6.10 13.19 22.13
C LEU A 71 -5.95 11.66 22.30
N ILE A 72 -7.06 10.92 22.42
CA ILE A 72 -7.12 9.47 22.59
C ILE A 72 -8.21 8.94 21.66
N ARG A 73 -7.90 7.94 20.85
CA ARG A 73 -8.91 7.14 20.16
C ARG A 73 -9.15 5.87 20.96
N ILE A 74 -10.39 5.67 21.41
CA ILE A 74 -10.80 4.47 22.14
C ILE A 74 -11.62 3.61 21.18
N THR A 75 -11.15 2.40 20.93
CA THR A 75 -11.79 1.43 20.04
C THR A 75 -12.11 0.14 20.77
N VAL A 76 -13.10 -0.59 20.26
CA VAL A 76 -13.31 -2.01 20.55
C VAL A 76 -12.86 -2.75 19.30
N ASP A 77 -11.86 -3.61 19.47
CA ASP A 77 -11.22 -4.41 18.41
C ASP A 77 -11.15 -5.87 18.87
N THR A 78 -10.94 -6.81 17.96
CA THR A 78 -10.64 -8.21 18.35
C THR A 78 -9.28 -8.27 19.07
N ASP A 79 -9.15 -9.06 20.14
CA ASP A 79 -7.87 -9.22 20.85
C ASP A 79 -6.91 -10.06 19.99
N ASP A 80 -5.75 -9.49 19.65
CA ASP A 80 -4.76 -10.14 18.77
C ASP A 80 -4.29 -11.51 19.30
N ARG A 81 -4.38 -11.79 20.61
CA ARG A 81 -4.06 -13.10 21.19
C ARG A 81 -5.28 -13.95 21.55
N MET A 82 -6.49 -13.39 21.47
CA MET A 82 -7.75 -14.09 21.70
C MET A 82 -8.77 -13.70 20.61
N PRO A 83 -8.65 -14.26 19.39
CA PRO A 83 -9.48 -13.95 18.22
C PRO A 83 -11.00 -14.13 18.41
N ASP A 84 -11.42 -14.83 19.47
CA ASP A 84 -12.82 -15.04 19.83
C ASP A 84 -13.37 -13.94 20.77
N GLN A 85 -12.53 -12.99 21.19
CA GLN A 85 -12.87 -11.95 22.14
C GLN A 85 -12.57 -10.56 21.59
N ASN A 86 -13.44 -9.62 21.92
CA ASN A 86 -13.19 -8.19 21.71
C ASN A 86 -12.59 -7.56 22.97
N ILE A 87 -11.69 -6.61 22.76
CA ILE A 87 -10.99 -5.86 23.81
C ILE A 87 -11.03 -4.36 23.53
N ILE A 88 -10.97 -3.56 24.59
CA ILE A 88 -10.88 -2.10 24.49
C ILE A 88 -9.41 -1.73 24.23
N SER A 89 -9.18 -0.93 23.20
CA SER A 89 -7.85 -0.47 22.78
C SER A 89 -7.77 1.05 22.81
N PHE A 90 -6.69 1.57 23.40
CA PHE A 90 -6.35 2.99 23.44
C PHE A 90 -5.28 3.25 22.39
N ARG A 91 -5.57 4.14 21.43
CA ARG A 91 -4.70 4.46 20.31
C ARG A 91 -4.45 5.97 20.23
N ALA A 92 -3.34 6.37 19.62
CA ALA A 92 -3.11 7.76 19.25
C ALA A 92 -4.26 8.31 18.37
N PRO A 93 -4.55 9.62 18.44
CA PRO A 93 -5.65 10.21 17.70
C PRO A 93 -5.32 10.31 16.21
N LYS A 94 -6.35 10.45 15.38
CA LYS A 94 -6.15 11.01 14.04
C LYS A 94 -5.85 12.51 14.18
N ILE A 95 -4.94 13.02 13.36
CA ILE A 95 -4.54 14.43 13.29
C ILE A 95 -5.16 15.12 12.06
N SER A 96 -5.21 16.46 12.04
CA SER A 96 -5.90 17.23 10.98
C SER A 96 -5.15 17.23 9.65
N LEU A 97 -3.83 17.41 9.70
CA LEU A 97 -2.98 17.27 8.52
C LEU A 97 -2.51 15.81 8.43
N PRO A 98 -2.41 15.23 7.22
CA PRO A 98 -2.33 13.79 7.04
C PRO A 98 -1.00 13.15 7.50
N ALA A 99 0.04 13.94 7.77
CA ALA A 99 1.33 13.45 8.22
C ALA A 99 2.16 14.52 8.95
N LEU A 100 3.12 14.08 9.78
CA LEU A 100 4.06 14.94 10.52
C LEU A 100 4.82 15.94 9.63
N GLN A 101 5.16 15.55 8.41
CA GLN A 101 5.91 16.36 7.46
C GLN A 101 5.18 17.67 7.14
N TYR A 102 3.83 17.66 7.11
CA TYR A 102 3.02 18.86 6.92
C TYR A 102 3.06 19.81 8.13
N TYR A 103 3.19 19.27 9.35
CA TYR A 103 3.37 20.06 10.57
C TYR A 103 4.77 20.67 10.70
N ARG A 104 5.74 20.26 9.87
CA ARG A 104 7.08 20.87 9.81
C ARG A 104 7.16 22.02 8.79
N ASN A 105 6.10 22.26 8.03
CA ASN A 105 6.05 23.29 7.00
C ASN A 105 5.29 24.52 7.49
N ASN A 106 6.00 25.65 7.68
CA ASN A 106 5.40 26.89 8.18
C ASN A 106 4.29 27.45 7.27
N LYS A 107 4.42 27.29 5.95
CA LYS A 107 3.38 27.73 5.01
C LYS A 107 2.13 26.88 5.18
N THR A 108 2.27 25.56 5.30
CA THR A 108 1.14 24.65 5.57
C THR A 108 0.48 24.94 6.92
N LEU A 109 1.26 25.15 7.98
CA LEU A 109 0.71 25.54 9.30
C LEU A 109 -0.02 26.88 9.25
N SER A 110 0.51 27.85 8.51
CA SER A 110 -0.14 29.14 8.30
C SER A 110 -1.47 28.95 7.55
N SER A 111 -1.49 28.20 6.45
CA SER A 111 -2.72 27.87 5.71
C SER A 111 -3.73 27.11 6.56
N TYR A 112 -3.28 26.19 7.42
CA TYR A 112 -4.16 25.48 8.35
C TYR A 112 -4.78 26.43 9.38
N THR A 113 -3.98 27.34 9.96
CA THR A 113 -4.46 28.36 10.90
C THR A 113 -5.46 29.31 10.23
N SER A 114 -5.16 29.78 9.02
CA SER A 114 -6.07 30.63 8.24
C SER A 114 -7.38 29.91 7.90
N ALA A 115 -7.31 28.65 7.46
CA ALA A 115 -8.51 27.86 7.19
C ALA A 115 -9.42 27.73 8.42
N LEU A 116 -8.84 27.55 9.62
CA LEU A 116 -9.59 27.58 10.87
C LEU A 116 -10.23 28.95 11.15
N ALA A 117 -9.48 30.04 11.01
CA ALA A 117 -10.00 31.39 11.22
C ALA A 117 -11.17 31.73 10.28
N ASP A 118 -11.03 31.36 9.01
CA ASP A 118 -12.08 31.52 8.00
C ASP A 118 -13.30 30.65 8.32
N MET A 119 -13.09 29.41 8.77
CA MET A 119 -14.19 28.57 9.25
C MET A 119 -14.94 29.23 10.41
N TYR A 120 -14.25 29.72 11.44
CA TYR A 120 -14.93 30.38 12.57
C TYR A 120 -15.70 31.63 12.15
N THR A 121 -15.15 32.39 11.20
CA THR A 121 -15.85 33.53 10.59
C THR A 121 -17.15 33.08 9.90
N LEU A 122 -17.13 31.98 9.13
CA LEU A 122 -18.34 31.41 8.51
C LEU A 122 -19.36 30.91 9.54
N LEU A 123 -18.89 30.42 10.69
CA LEU A 123 -19.74 30.00 11.81
C LEU A 123 -20.30 31.17 12.63
N ASN A 124 -20.03 32.42 12.24
CA ASN A 124 -20.37 33.64 12.99
C ASN A 124 -19.77 33.67 14.40
N ILE A 125 -18.57 33.10 14.56
CA ILE A 125 -17.78 33.12 15.79
C ILE A 125 -16.57 34.01 15.53
N ASP A 126 -16.39 35.07 16.34
CA ASP A 126 -15.20 35.94 16.21
C ASP A 126 -13.92 35.12 16.45
N PRO A 127 -13.01 35.03 15.46
CA PRO A 127 -11.78 34.25 15.60
C PRO A 127 -10.72 34.95 16.45
N ARG A 128 -10.78 36.29 16.63
CA ARG A 128 -9.77 37.06 17.37
C ARG A 128 -9.54 36.60 18.82
N PRO A 129 -10.56 36.29 19.62
CA PRO A 129 -10.36 35.76 20.97
C PRO A 129 -9.88 34.29 21.00
N LEU A 130 -9.86 33.58 19.86
CA LEU A 130 -9.54 32.16 19.81
C LEU A 130 -8.03 31.91 19.81
N LYS A 131 -7.60 30.84 20.47
CA LYS A 131 -6.18 30.41 20.53
C LYS A 131 -5.76 29.58 19.32
N LEU A 132 -6.08 30.03 18.09
CA LEU A 132 -5.92 29.21 16.88
C LEU A 132 -4.47 28.79 16.63
N GLU A 133 -3.52 29.73 16.65
CA GLU A 133 -2.10 29.43 16.46
C GLU A 133 -1.58 28.47 17.55
N SER A 134 -1.91 28.73 18.81
CA SER A 134 -1.51 27.86 19.92
C SER A 134 -2.10 26.45 19.79
N ALA A 135 -3.35 26.32 19.33
CA ALA A 135 -4.00 25.03 19.12
C ALA A 135 -3.40 24.25 17.93
N VAL A 136 -3.03 24.96 16.86
CA VAL A 136 -2.30 24.38 15.71
C VAL A 136 -0.92 23.90 16.14
N GLN A 137 -0.20 24.68 16.95
CA GLN A 137 1.10 24.26 17.49
C GLN A 137 0.97 23.11 18.48
N PHE A 138 -0.07 23.10 19.31
CA PHE A 138 -0.38 21.96 20.17
C PHE A 138 -0.61 20.68 19.36
N GLU A 139 -1.38 20.73 18.27
CA GLU A 139 -1.53 19.57 17.38
C GLU A 139 -0.21 19.18 16.69
N ALA A 140 0.66 20.15 16.39
CA ALA A 140 2.00 19.87 15.87
C ALA A 140 2.87 19.11 16.89
N GLU A 141 2.78 19.41 18.19
CA GLU A 141 3.44 18.63 19.25
C GLU A 141 2.88 17.21 19.33
N LEU A 142 1.56 17.03 19.22
CA LEU A 142 0.95 15.69 19.15
C LEU A 142 1.43 14.91 17.91
N ALA A 143 1.55 15.57 16.75
CA ALA A 143 2.04 14.96 15.53
C ALA A 143 3.50 14.50 15.66
N LYS A 144 4.36 15.24 16.38
CA LYS A 144 5.77 14.88 16.60
C LYS A 144 5.94 13.59 17.40
N VAL A 145 5.02 13.31 18.31
CA VAL A 145 5.04 12.10 19.16
C VAL A 145 4.13 11.00 18.65
N SER A 146 3.47 11.20 17.50
CA SER A 146 2.70 10.16 16.81
C SER A 146 3.60 9.04 16.31
N ILE A 147 3.00 7.87 16.08
CA ILE A 147 3.71 6.68 15.64
C ILE A 147 4.43 6.88 14.29
N GLY A 148 5.69 6.44 14.23
CA GLY A 148 6.49 6.41 13.00
C GLY A 148 6.40 5.05 12.30
N PRO A 149 6.85 4.94 11.04
CA PRO A 149 6.81 3.69 10.27
C PRO A 149 7.58 2.53 10.92
N ASP A 150 8.66 2.83 11.64
CA ASP A 150 9.47 1.90 12.43
C ASP A 150 8.65 1.18 13.50
N ARG A 151 7.95 1.95 14.34
CA ARG A 151 7.07 1.42 15.39
C ARG A 151 5.79 0.82 14.82
N TYR A 152 5.34 1.32 13.68
CA TYR A 152 4.18 0.74 13.01
C TYR A 152 4.47 -0.65 12.46
N ALA A 153 5.69 -0.92 12.01
CA ALA A 153 6.10 -2.24 11.54
C ALA A 153 6.29 -3.26 12.68
N ASP A 154 6.30 -2.83 13.95
CA ASP A 154 6.49 -3.68 15.11
C ASP A 154 5.14 -4.00 15.78
N LEU A 155 4.59 -5.19 15.52
CA LEU A 155 3.34 -5.62 16.17
C LEU A 155 3.45 -5.77 17.70
N SER A 156 4.65 -6.02 18.24
CA SER A 156 4.86 -6.10 19.69
C SER A 156 4.70 -4.73 20.35
N TYR A 157 4.98 -3.65 19.59
CA TYR A 157 4.76 -2.28 20.04
C TYR A 157 3.28 -1.95 20.26
N TYR A 158 2.36 -2.57 19.53
CA TYR A 158 0.92 -2.29 19.68
C TYR A 158 0.24 -3.14 20.74
N TYR A 159 0.71 -4.37 20.95
CA TYR A 159 0.09 -5.28 21.89
C TYR A 159 0.67 -5.10 23.31
N ASN A 160 0.27 -4.03 24.00
CA ASN A 160 0.62 -3.79 25.41
C ASN A 160 -0.62 -3.88 26.30
N PRO A 161 -0.99 -5.09 26.76
CA PRO A 161 -2.01 -5.23 27.78
C PRO A 161 -1.67 -4.50 29.06
N THR A 162 -2.63 -3.77 29.61
CA THR A 162 -2.49 -3.05 30.87
C THR A 162 -3.85 -2.95 31.57
N THR A 163 -3.83 -2.53 32.83
CA THR A 163 -5.04 -2.24 33.60
C THR A 163 -5.49 -0.79 33.42
N LEU A 164 -6.75 -0.50 33.72
CA LEU A 164 -7.24 0.89 33.71
C LEU A 164 -6.55 1.77 34.74
N VAL A 165 -6.17 1.20 35.88
CA VAL A 165 -5.43 1.91 36.92
C VAL A 165 -4.07 2.37 36.40
N GLU A 166 -3.33 1.49 35.73
CA GLU A 166 -2.04 1.83 35.12
C GLU A 166 -2.20 2.86 33.99
N MET A 167 -3.28 2.78 33.21
CA MET A 167 -3.57 3.77 32.17
C MET A 167 -3.87 5.17 32.77
N ASP A 168 -4.67 5.25 33.83
CA ASP A 168 -4.93 6.50 34.57
C ASP A 168 -3.66 7.05 35.23
N GLN A 169 -2.77 6.19 35.73
CA GLN A 169 -1.46 6.61 36.25
C GLN A 169 -0.58 7.18 35.14
N ARG A 170 -0.65 6.64 33.92
CA ARG A 170 0.10 7.15 32.77
C ARG A 170 -0.44 8.48 32.24
N LEU A 171 -1.76 8.69 32.36
CA LEU A 171 -2.45 9.91 31.94
C LEU A 171 -3.13 10.62 33.13
N PRO A 172 -2.37 11.15 34.11
CA PRO A 172 -2.95 11.74 35.31
C PRO A 172 -3.91 12.91 35.02
N ASN A 173 -3.75 13.57 33.87
CA ASN A 173 -4.59 14.68 33.38
C ASN A 173 -5.95 14.25 32.81
N ILE A 174 -6.20 12.95 32.63
CA ILE A 174 -7.44 12.41 32.03
C ILE A 174 -7.92 11.24 32.88
N SER A 175 -9.21 11.18 33.24
CA SER A 175 -9.77 9.97 33.86
C SER A 175 -10.30 9.03 32.78
N THR A 176 -9.46 8.10 32.33
CA THR A 176 -9.85 7.04 31.39
C THR A 176 -10.87 6.10 32.01
N THR A 177 -10.80 5.87 33.32
CA THR A 177 -11.83 5.12 34.07
C THR A 177 -13.22 5.75 33.93
N ALA A 178 -13.37 7.04 34.24
CA ALA A 178 -14.67 7.73 34.15
C ALA A 178 -15.23 7.74 32.71
N MET A 179 -14.34 7.85 31.72
CA MET A 179 -14.75 7.74 30.32
C MET A 179 -15.32 6.35 30.00
N LEU A 180 -14.63 5.28 30.40
CA LEU A 180 -15.08 3.92 30.10
C LEU A 180 -16.33 3.53 30.86
N GLU A 181 -16.53 3.99 32.11
CA GLU A 181 -17.78 3.78 32.85
C GLU A 181 -19.02 4.29 32.08
N THR A 182 -18.83 5.32 31.24
CA THR A 182 -19.91 5.86 30.39
C THR A 182 -20.04 5.12 29.05
N LEU A 183 -18.92 4.66 28.48
CA LEU A 183 -18.89 4.12 27.12
C LEU A 183 -19.18 2.61 27.05
N VAL A 184 -18.81 1.84 28.07
CA VAL A 184 -19.00 0.40 28.05
C VAL A 184 -20.49 0.04 28.15
N PRO A 185 -20.92 -1.06 27.49
CA PRO A 185 -22.27 -1.56 27.65
C PRO A 185 -22.59 -1.89 29.11
N ALA A 186 -23.85 -1.71 29.52
CA ALA A 186 -24.31 -2.08 30.84
C ALA A 186 -23.98 -3.55 31.15
N GLY A 187 -23.41 -3.81 32.33
CA GLY A 187 -22.98 -5.15 32.77
C GLY A 187 -21.58 -5.56 32.32
N TYR A 188 -20.94 -4.82 31.41
CA TYR A 188 -19.54 -5.05 31.05
C TYR A 188 -18.60 -4.33 32.04
N LYS A 189 -17.60 -5.04 32.56
CA LYS A 189 -16.57 -4.46 33.43
C LYS A 189 -15.18 -4.70 32.82
N PRO A 190 -14.53 -3.67 32.27
CA PRO A 190 -13.19 -3.81 31.71
C PRO A 190 -12.16 -4.09 32.82
N THR A 191 -11.55 -5.28 32.81
CA THR A 191 -10.44 -5.63 33.71
C THR A 191 -9.07 -5.46 33.05
N LYS A 192 -9.04 -5.49 31.72
CA LYS A 192 -7.85 -5.41 30.86
C LYS A 192 -8.18 -4.54 29.65
N ILE A 193 -7.22 -3.72 29.23
CA ILE A 193 -7.26 -2.94 27.99
C ILE A 193 -5.93 -3.08 27.25
N ILE A 194 -5.91 -2.74 25.96
CA ILE A 194 -4.67 -2.64 25.17
C ILE A 194 -4.25 -1.18 25.09
N ASN A 195 -3.04 -0.88 25.54
CA ASN A 195 -2.36 0.37 25.23
C ASN A 195 -1.60 0.20 23.92
N SER A 196 -2.19 0.65 22.82
CA SER A 196 -1.61 0.49 21.49
C SER A 196 -0.56 1.53 21.12
N ASP A 197 -0.31 2.53 21.97
CA ASP A 197 0.74 3.51 21.69
C ASP A 197 1.40 4.02 23.00
N PRO A 198 2.16 3.17 23.71
CA PRO A 198 2.72 3.53 25.00
C PRO A 198 3.60 4.79 24.93
N TRP A 199 4.36 4.97 23.85
CA TRP A 199 5.17 6.17 23.66
C TRP A 199 4.32 7.43 23.59
N PHE A 200 3.29 7.42 22.74
CA PHE A 200 2.42 8.57 22.57
C PHE A 200 1.77 8.95 23.90
N PHE A 201 1.19 8.00 24.63
CA PHE A 201 0.53 8.32 25.90
C PHE A 201 1.50 8.76 27.01
N GLY A 202 2.74 8.25 26.99
CA GLY A 202 3.78 8.74 27.88
C GLY A 202 4.10 10.22 27.65
N ASN A 203 4.17 10.64 26.38
CA ASN A 203 4.43 12.02 26.00
C ASN A 203 3.18 12.92 26.13
N LEU A 204 1.99 12.39 25.86
CA LEU A 204 0.73 13.13 25.91
C LEU A 204 0.52 13.78 27.27
N SER A 205 0.77 13.05 28.35
CA SER A 205 0.69 13.58 29.72
C SER A 205 1.57 14.83 29.90
N THR A 206 2.84 14.76 29.48
CA THR A 206 3.76 15.89 29.55
C THR A 206 3.30 17.07 28.68
N ILE A 207 2.81 16.81 27.46
CA ILE A 207 2.33 17.87 26.57
C ILE A 207 1.12 18.57 27.20
N LEU A 208 0.16 17.82 27.76
CA LEU A 208 -1.01 18.37 28.43
C LEU A 208 -0.64 19.23 29.65
N LEU A 209 0.33 18.80 30.45
CA LEU A 209 0.80 19.57 31.62
C LEU A 209 1.38 20.95 31.27
N HIS A 210 1.92 21.11 30.06
CA HIS A 210 2.50 22.38 29.58
C HIS A 210 1.57 23.16 28.64
N THR A 211 0.32 22.73 28.48
CA THR A 211 -0.64 23.37 27.58
C THR A 211 -1.79 23.97 28.39
N SER A 212 -2.22 25.19 28.08
CA SER A 212 -3.33 25.82 28.80
C SER A 212 -4.68 25.19 28.42
N ASP A 213 -5.63 25.23 29.36
CA ASP A 213 -7.01 24.77 29.15
C ASP A 213 -7.65 25.41 27.92
N GLU A 214 -7.40 26.70 27.66
CA GLU A 214 -7.95 27.42 26.51
C GLU A 214 -7.39 26.88 25.18
N THR A 215 -6.11 26.50 25.15
CA THR A 215 -5.49 25.88 23.98
C THR A 215 -6.04 24.48 23.74
N ILE A 216 -6.20 23.66 24.79
CA ILE A 216 -6.77 22.31 24.68
C ILE A 216 -8.24 22.40 24.22
N TYR A 217 -9.02 23.28 24.84
CA TYR A 217 -10.40 23.56 24.45
C TYR A 217 -10.50 23.98 22.98
N GLN A 218 -9.63 24.90 22.54
CA GLN A 218 -9.60 25.34 21.14
C GLN A 218 -9.19 24.21 20.20
N TYR A 219 -8.22 23.37 20.56
CA TYR A 219 -7.87 22.19 19.78
C TYR A 219 -9.07 21.24 19.63
N LEU A 220 -9.77 20.91 20.71
CA LEU A 220 -10.94 20.04 20.64
C LEU A 220 -12.05 20.65 19.78
N GLN A 221 -12.30 21.96 19.89
CA GLN A 221 -13.22 22.67 18.98
C GLN A 221 -12.77 22.60 17.52
N ASN A 222 -11.48 22.77 17.22
CA ASN A 222 -10.94 22.64 15.86
C ASN A 222 -11.21 21.24 15.31
N ARG A 223 -11.01 20.20 16.12
CA ARG A 223 -11.27 18.79 15.74
C ARG A 223 -12.76 18.55 15.47
N ILE A 224 -13.66 19.13 16.25
CA ILE A 224 -15.11 19.08 16.01
C ILE A 224 -15.45 19.77 14.70
N THR A 225 -14.97 21.01 14.50
CA THR A 225 -15.20 21.78 13.28
C THR A 225 -14.71 21.02 12.05
N PHE A 226 -13.48 20.49 12.06
CA PHE A 226 -12.95 19.72 10.94
C PHE A 226 -13.76 18.46 10.63
N SER A 227 -14.22 17.75 11.65
CA SER A 227 -14.95 16.49 11.48
C SER A 227 -16.36 16.71 10.92
N TRP A 228 -17.01 17.83 11.27
CA TRP A 228 -18.43 18.06 11.00
C TRP A 228 -18.72 19.15 9.98
N ALA A 229 -17.77 20.04 9.67
CA ALA A 229 -17.97 21.09 8.68
C ALA A 229 -18.22 20.53 7.27
N THR A 230 -17.61 19.40 6.90
CA THR A 230 -17.88 18.71 5.62
C THR A 230 -19.32 18.19 5.47
N LYS A 231 -20.09 18.15 6.57
CA LYS A 231 -21.50 17.76 6.58
C LYS A 231 -22.46 18.93 6.41
N LEU A 232 -21.95 20.16 6.36
CA LEU A 232 -22.72 21.37 6.06
C LEU A 232 -22.97 21.49 4.54
N HIS A 233 -23.76 22.50 4.16
CA HIS A 233 -23.87 22.88 2.75
C HIS A 233 -22.51 23.36 2.22
N SER A 234 -22.20 23.07 0.95
CA SER A 234 -20.91 23.35 0.32
C SER A 234 -20.53 24.84 0.32
N SER A 235 -21.49 25.75 0.46
CA SER A 235 -21.22 27.18 0.68
C SER A 235 -20.44 27.47 1.97
N TYR A 236 -20.36 26.53 2.90
CA TYR A 236 -19.67 26.68 4.19
C TYR A 236 -18.43 25.79 4.35
N THR A 237 -18.04 25.03 3.32
CA THR A 237 -16.88 24.11 3.40
C THR A 237 -15.62 24.67 2.76
N LYS A 238 -15.70 25.82 2.10
CA LYS A 238 -14.61 26.36 1.27
C LYS A 238 -13.25 26.38 1.99
N PRO A 239 -13.10 26.89 3.23
CA PRO A 239 -11.79 26.98 3.85
C PRO A 239 -11.11 25.61 4.06
N ILE A 240 -11.86 24.60 4.49
CA ILE A 240 -11.32 23.25 4.68
C ILE A 240 -11.11 22.52 3.35
N SER A 241 -11.97 22.76 2.35
CA SER A 241 -11.82 22.20 1.01
C SER A 241 -10.60 22.78 0.29
N ASP A 242 -10.34 24.09 0.44
CA ASP A 242 -9.15 24.75 -0.10
C ASP A 242 -7.87 24.23 0.57
N LEU A 243 -7.88 24.06 1.90
CA LEU A 243 -6.77 23.45 2.62
C LEU A 243 -6.50 22.03 2.10
N ALA A 244 -7.53 21.19 2.01
CA ALA A 244 -7.40 19.83 1.47
C ALA A 244 -6.88 19.83 0.02
N ALA A 245 -7.41 20.71 -0.82
CA ALA A 245 -6.96 20.92 -2.20
C ALA A 245 -5.48 21.33 -2.27
N SER A 246 -5.00 22.16 -1.34
CA SER A 246 -3.59 22.55 -1.29
C SER A 246 -2.65 21.39 -0.94
N LEU A 247 -3.14 20.37 -0.21
CA LEU A 247 -2.36 19.19 0.19
C LEU A 247 -2.36 18.11 -0.89
N THR A 248 -3.38 18.07 -1.74
CA THR A 248 -3.55 17.02 -2.76
C THR A 248 -3.40 17.54 -4.19
N GLY A 249 -3.36 18.85 -4.43
CA GLY A 249 -3.33 19.46 -5.76
C GLY A 249 -4.63 19.24 -6.56
N GLN A 250 -5.64 18.61 -5.95
CA GLN A 250 -6.94 18.45 -6.57
C GLN A 250 -7.71 19.76 -6.49
N LYS A 251 -8.45 20.09 -7.56
CA LYS A 251 -9.41 21.19 -7.47
C LYS A 251 -10.41 20.89 -6.35
N PRO A 252 -10.78 21.87 -5.52
CA PRO A 252 -11.86 21.69 -4.56
C PRO A 252 -13.07 21.07 -5.26
N VAL A 253 -13.65 20.02 -4.69
CA VAL A 253 -14.88 19.43 -5.20
C VAL A 253 -15.92 20.56 -5.24
N THR A 254 -16.35 20.95 -6.44
CA THR A 254 -17.39 21.98 -6.59
C THR A 254 -18.71 21.41 -6.07
N ALA A 255 -19.64 22.29 -5.71
CA ALA A 255 -20.99 21.93 -5.26
C ALA A 255 -21.79 21.07 -6.27
N GLU A 256 -21.26 20.84 -7.47
CA GLU A 256 -21.99 20.38 -8.65
C GLU A 256 -22.28 18.87 -8.68
N ASP A 257 -21.64 18.05 -7.83
CA ASP A 257 -22.06 16.65 -7.67
C ASP A 257 -22.44 16.26 -6.24
N ARG A 258 -23.47 16.94 -5.73
CA ARG A 258 -24.17 16.53 -4.50
C ARG A 258 -24.64 15.06 -4.54
N SER A 259 -24.82 14.47 -5.73
CA SER A 259 -25.18 13.05 -5.86
C SER A 259 -24.07 12.15 -5.35
N ALA A 260 -22.82 12.37 -5.78
CA ALA A 260 -21.67 11.60 -5.30
C ALA A 260 -21.49 11.71 -3.78
N LEU A 261 -21.58 12.93 -3.23
CA LEU A 261 -21.56 13.15 -1.78
C LEU A 261 -22.65 12.35 -1.08
N CYS A 262 -23.89 12.42 -1.56
CA CYS A 262 -25.02 11.75 -0.93
C CYS A 262 -24.99 10.23 -1.09
N THR A 263 -24.43 9.72 -2.18
CA THR A 263 -24.14 8.29 -2.32
C THR A 263 -23.16 7.85 -1.25
N SER A 264 -22.04 8.58 -1.07
CA SER A 264 -21.05 8.28 -0.04
C SER A 264 -21.61 8.38 1.39
N GLU A 265 -22.41 9.41 1.71
CA GLU A 265 -23.05 9.52 3.03
C GLU A 265 -24.04 8.38 3.29
N THR A 266 -24.78 7.98 2.26
CA THR A 266 -25.75 6.88 2.36
C THR A 266 -25.05 5.53 2.51
N ASP A 267 -23.93 5.32 1.80
CA ASP A 267 -23.11 4.13 1.97
C ASP A 267 -22.48 4.08 3.38
N LEU A 268 -21.91 5.18 3.86
CA LEU A 268 -21.34 5.27 5.21
C LEU A 268 -22.37 4.94 6.31
N GLY A 269 -23.63 5.36 6.15
CA GLY A 269 -24.69 5.18 7.13
C GLY A 269 -25.50 3.90 7.01
N LEU A 270 -25.79 3.48 5.78
CA LEU A 270 -26.72 2.39 5.44
C LEU A 270 -26.07 1.36 4.51
N LYS A 271 -24.74 1.18 4.61
CA LYS A 271 -23.89 0.27 3.83
C LYS A 271 -24.56 -1.04 3.43
N TRP A 272 -25.16 -1.76 4.39
CA TRP A 272 -25.71 -3.09 4.13
C TRP A 272 -27.05 -3.05 3.40
N LEU A 273 -27.85 -1.99 3.57
CA LEU A 273 -29.04 -1.75 2.73
C LEU A 273 -28.62 -1.41 1.30
N LEU A 274 -27.60 -0.56 1.13
CA LEU A 274 -27.07 -0.22 -0.20
C LEU A 274 -26.46 -1.45 -0.87
N SER A 275 -25.73 -2.26 -0.11
CA SER A 275 -25.13 -3.53 -0.58
C SER A 275 -26.18 -4.50 -1.10
N ALA A 276 -27.31 -4.65 -0.41
CA ALA A 276 -28.41 -5.51 -0.88
C ALA A 276 -28.96 -5.05 -2.25
N VAL A 277 -29.19 -3.74 -2.40
CA VAL A 277 -29.62 -3.16 -3.69
C VAL A 277 -28.55 -3.32 -4.76
N TYR A 278 -27.27 -3.12 -4.41
CA TYR A 278 -26.14 -3.26 -5.32
C TYR A 278 -26.04 -4.70 -5.86
N VAL A 279 -26.13 -5.71 -4.99
CA VAL A 279 -26.11 -7.13 -5.40
C VAL A 279 -27.28 -7.45 -6.33
N GLN A 280 -28.50 -7.03 -5.99
CA GLN A 280 -29.67 -7.24 -6.84
C GLN A 280 -29.50 -6.66 -8.25
N ARG A 281 -28.74 -5.56 -8.38
CA ARG A 281 -28.57 -4.86 -9.65
C ARG A 281 -27.37 -5.33 -10.47
N TYR A 282 -26.26 -5.67 -9.80
CA TYR A 282 -24.96 -5.86 -10.45
C TYR A 282 -24.38 -7.28 -10.32
N SER A 283 -24.98 -8.15 -9.51
CA SER A 283 -24.56 -9.55 -9.46
C SER A 283 -24.94 -10.26 -10.76
N THR A 284 -23.94 -10.61 -11.57
CA THR A 284 -24.13 -11.42 -12.78
C THR A 284 -24.04 -12.91 -12.45
N PRO A 285 -24.90 -13.76 -13.05
CA PRO A 285 -24.82 -15.22 -12.82
C PRO A 285 -23.45 -15.77 -13.19
N GLY A 286 -22.85 -16.60 -12.31
CA GLY A 286 -21.55 -17.23 -12.55
C GLY A 286 -20.33 -16.38 -12.19
N ALA A 287 -20.47 -15.07 -11.93
CA ALA A 287 -19.34 -14.21 -11.62
C ALA A 287 -18.72 -14.51 -10.25
N LYS A 288 -19.58 -14.80 -9.26
CA LYS A 288 -19.13 -15.19 -7.92
C LYS A 288 -18.39 -16.53 -7.98
N GLU A 289 -18.97 -17.51 -8.68
CA GLU A 289 -18.39 -18.85 -8.83
C GLU A 289 -17.04 -18.81 -9.57
N LEU A 290 -16.93 -17.97 -10.61
CA LEU A 290 -15.67 -17.74 -11.32
C LEU A 290 -14.60 -17.12 -10.42
N ALA A 291 -14.99 -16.14 -9.59
CA ALA A 291 -14.07 -15.50 -8.66
C ALA A 291 -13.62 -16.46 -7.55
N GLU A 292 -14.53 -17.26 -6.99
CA GLU A 292 -14.22 -18.31 -6.01
C GLU A 292 -13.27 -19.36 -6.59
N GLU A 293 -13.50 -19.79 -7.83
CA GLU A 293 -12.62 -20.72 -8.53
C GLU A 293 -11.22 -20.11 -8.75
N MET A 294 -11.16 -18.85 -9.17
CA MET A 294 -9.90 -18.13 -9.34
C MET A 294 -9.11 -18.04 -8.03
N VAL A 295 -9.74 -17.60 -6.94
CA VAL A 295 -9.11 -17.52 -5.62
C VAL A 295 -8.57 -18.88 -5.20
N LYS A 296 -9.36 -19.95 -5.36
CA LYS A 296 -8.92 -21.33 -5.06
C LYS A 296 -7.67 -21.72 -5.87
N ASN A 297 -7.63 -21.38 -7.15
CA ASN A 297 -6.47 -21.65 -8.01
C ASN A 297 -5.23 -20.87 -7.55
N VAL A 298 -5.39 -19.60 -7.16
CA VAL A 298 -4.29 -18.78 -6.64
C VAL A 298 -3.78 -19.31 -5.30
N MET A 299 -4.67 -19.71 -4.37
CA MET A 299 -4.28 -20.34 -3.11
C MET A 299 -3.50 -21.65 -3.34
N ALA A 300 -3.92 -22.46 -4.31
CA ALA A 300 -3.23 -23.70 -4.67
C ALA A 300 -1.82 -23.43 -5.24
N ALA A 301 -1.70 -22.43 -6.12
CA ALA A 301 -0.41 -22.00 -6.66
C ALA A 301 0.52 -21.43 -5.58
N PHE A 302 0.00 -20.61 -4.67
CA PHE A 302 0.76 -20.08 -3.53
C PHE A 302 1.28 -21.20 -2.63
N LYS A 303 0.43 -22.18 -2.28
CA LYS A 303 0.86 -23.40 -1.55
C LYS A 303 1.97 -24.16 -2.27
N GLN A 304 1.88 -24.27 -3.59
CA GLN A 304 2.91 -24.95 -4.38
C GLN A 304 4.22 -24.17 -4.42
N ASN A 305 4.17 -22.84 -4.51
CA ASN A 305 5.35 -21.99 -4.42
C ASN A 305 6.02 -22.15 -3.04
N LEU A 306 5.23 -22.08 -1.97
CA LEU A 306 5.70 -22.22 -0.57
C LEU A 306 6.41 -23.55 -0.30
N LYS A 307 5.97 -24.65 -0.94
CA LYS A 307 6.64 -25.96 -0.85
C LYS A 307 8.09 -25.93 -1.36
N ASN A 308 8.37 -25.10 -2.36
CA ASN A 308 9.65 -25.02 -3.05
C ASN A 308 10.59 -23.95 -2.46
N GLU A 309 10.14 -23.19 -1.46
CA GLU A 309 10.94 -22.14 -0.83
C GLU A 309 12.06 -22.73 0.03
N SER A 310 13.32 -22.48 -0.36
CA SER A 310 14.51 -23.07 0.27
C SER A 310 14.97 -22.36 1.56
N TRP A 311 14.45 -21.17 1.83
CA TRP A 311 14.90 -20.35 2.96
C TRP A 311 14.20 -20.70 4.28
N MET A 312 13.02 -21.32 4.24
CA MET A 312 12.29 -21.77 5.44
C MET A 312 12.82 -23.12 5.95
N SER A 313 12.80 -23.31 7.27
CA SER A 313 12.94 -24.64 7.86
C SER A 313 11.75 -25.54 7.47
N ALA A 314 11.92 -26.86 7.58
CA ALA A 314 10.84 -27.80 7.31
C ALA A 314 9.64 -27.60 8.25
N GLU A 315 9.90 -27.28 9.52
CA GLU A 315 8.86 -27.02 10.53
C GLU A 315 8.08 -25.74 10.22
N ALA A 316 8.78 -24.61 9.97
CA ALA A 316 8.13 -23.35 9.65
C ALA A 316 7.31 -23.45 8.36
N ARG A 317 7.82 -24.18 7.36
CA ARG A 317 7.08 -24.47 6.12
C ARG A 317 5.80 -25.27 6.39
N ALA A 318 5.85 -26.28 7.27
CA ALA A 318 4.66 -27.06 7.62
C ALA A 318 3.60 -26.19 8.32
N LYS A 319 3.99 -25.29 9.23
CA LYS A 319 3.08 -24.33 9.87
C LYS A 319 2.49 -23.34 8.88
N ALA A 320 3.30 -22.83 7.94
CA ALA A 320 2.82 -21.91 6.92
C ALA A 320 1.83 -22.59 5.95
N MET A 321 2.04 -23.87 5.63
CA MET A 321 1.07 -24.69 4.90
C MET A 321 -0.24 -24.86 5.68
N LEU A 322 -0.16 -25.12 6.99
CA LEU A 322 -1.34 -25.20 7.85
C LEU A 322 -2.12 -23.87 7.91
N LYS A 323 -1.42 -22.73 7.98
CA LYS A 323 -2.04 -21.40 7.88
C LYS A 323 -2.78 -21.22 6.56
N MET A 324 -2.18 -21.64 5.45
CA MET A 324 -2.83 -21.64 4.13
C MET A 324 -4.01 -22.63 4.04
N ASP A 325 -4.01 -23.72 4.80
CA ASP A 325 -5.12 -24.69 4.85
C ASP A 325 -6.31 -24.14 5.64
N LYS A 326 -6.07 -23.34 6.68
CA LYS A 326 -7.12 -22.69 7.49
C LYS A 326 -7.59 -21.33 6.96
N MET A 327 -6.86 -20.75 6.00
CA MET A 327 -7.20 -19.44 5.44
C MET A 327 -8.57 -19.47 4.78
N VAL A 328 -9.44 -18.51 5.13
CA VAL A 328 -10.82 -18.42 4.63
C VAL A 328 -10.91 -17.36 3.54
N ALA A 329 -11.52 -17.72 2.40
CA ALA A 329 -11.83 -16.76 1.34
C ALA A 329 -13.32 -16.39 1.35
N ARG A 330 -13.63 -15.09 1.37
CA ARG A 330 -14.98 -14.55 1.27
C ARG A 330 -15.11 -13.76 -0.03
N VAL A 331 -16.02 -14.17 -0.91
CA VAL A 331 -16.11 -13.60 -2.25
C VAL A 331 -17.54 -13.11 -2.54
N GLY A 332 -17.64 -11.91 -3.10
CA GLY A 332 -18.90 -11.28 -3.47
C GLY A 332 -19.55 -10.54 -2.31
N PHE A 333 -20.36 -11.22 -1.51
CA PHE A 333 -21.19 -10.59 -0.48
C PHE A 333 -21.52 -11.50 0.71
N PRO A 334 -21.78 -10.94 1.92
CA PRO A 334 -22.13 -11.72 3.11
C PRO A 334 -23.54 -12.30 3.05
N THR A 335 -23.69 -13.53 3.54
CA THR A 335 -24.99 -14.20 3.70
C THR A 335 -25.33 -14.50 5.17
N SER A 336 -24.52 -14.03 6.12
CA SER A 336 -24.69 -14.31 7.56
C SER A 336 -24.55 -13.08 8.46
N SER A 337 -23.44 -12.34 8.40
CA SER A 337 -23.23 -11.18 9.28
C SER A 337 -22.78 -9.89 8.57
N PRO A 338 -23.72 -8.96 8.30
CA PRO A 338 -25.17 -9.20 8.27
C PRO A 338 -25.58 -10.00 7.03
N ASN A 339 -26.67 -10.76 7.12
CA ASN A 339 -27.26 -11.42 5.97
C ASN A 339 -27.98 -10.41 5.06
N ILE A 340 -27.28 -9.89 4.06
CA ILE A 340 -27.85 -8.87 3.17
C ILE A 340 -28.88 -9.43 2.19
N THR A 341 -29.03 -10.75 2.12
CA THR A 341 -30.04 -11.41 1.29
C THR A 341 -31.39 -11.56 2.00
N ASN A 342 -31.43 -11.32 3.32
CA ASN A 342 -32.64 -11.35 4.12
C ASN A 342 -33.11 -9.94 4.51
N PRO A 343 -34.19 -9.41 3.90
CA PRO A 343 -34.66 -8.06 4.18
C PRO A 343 -35.17 -7.88 5.62
N VAL A 344 -35.65 -8.94 6.28
CA VAL A 344 -36.12 -8.87 7.68
C VAL A 344 -34.94 -8.70 8.64
N GLU A 345 -33.84 -9.41 8.40
CA GLU A 345 -32.61 -9.26 9.20
C GLU A 345 -31.98 -7.87 9.02
N LEU A 346 -31.93 -7.37 7.78
CA LEU A 346 -31.47 -6.01 7.49
C LEU A 346 -32.34 -4.93 8.15
N GLN A 347 -33.66 -5.12 8.16
CA GLN A 347 -34.56 -4.22 8.86
C GLN A 347 -34.27 -4.20 10.36
N ALA A 348 -34.04 -5.37 10.97
CA ALA A 348 -33.68 -5.47 12.37
C ALA A 348 -32.33 -4.81 12.67
N TYR A 349 -31.35 -4.96 11.78
CA TYR A 349 -30.01 -4.35 11.90
C TYR A 349 -30.08 -2.82 11.97
N TYR A 350 -30.95 -2.19 11.18
CA TYR A 350 -31.12 -0.73 11.12
C TYR A 350 -32.34 -0.21 11.88
N ARG A 351 -32.94 -0.99 12.78
CA ARG A 351 -34.20 -0.62 13.46
C ARG A 351 -34.07 0.69 14.27
N ASP A 352 -32.92 0.87 14.92
CA ASP A 352 -32.63 2.00 15.81
C ASP A 352 -32.11 3.23 15.04
N THR A 353 -31.95 3.14 13.72
CA THR A 353 -31.49 4.24 12.86
C THR A 353 -32.68 4.98 12.27
N THR A 354 -33.00 6.16 12.82
CA THR A 354 -34.06 7.04 12.30
C THR A 354 -33.51 8.00 11.25
N ILE A 355 -34.22 8.13 10.12
CA ILE A 355 -33.91 9.08 9.06
C ILE A 355 -34.83 10.29 9.19
N THR A 356 -34.26 11.48 9.20
CA THR A 356 -34.95 12.77 9.27
C THR A 356 -34.80 13.54 7.96
N LYS A 357 -35.44 14.71 7.85
CA LYS A 357 -35.22 15.64 6.72
C LYS A 357 -33.87 16.36 6.77
N SER A 358 -33.16 16.31 7.90
CA SER A 358 -31.87 16.99 8.06
C SER A 358 -30.72 16.04 7.74
N SER A 359 -29.98 16.33 6.66
CA SER A 359 -28.80 15.56 6.27
C SER A 359 -27.74 15.52 7.37
N PHE A 360 -27.48 16.65 8.03
CA PHE A 360 -26.52 16.75 9.13
C PHE A 360 -26.89 15.85 10.32
N ASN A 361 -28.17 15.86 10.72
CA ASN A 361 -28.63 14.99 11.81
C ASN A 361 -28.60 13.51 11.43
N ASN A 362 -28.85 13.18 10.15
CA ASN A 362 -28.71 11.81 9.66
C ASN A 362 -27.24 11.35 9.71
N SER A 363 -26.28 12.18 9.30
CA SER A 363 -24.84 11.87 9.45
C SER A 363 -24.45 11.67 10.92
N ARG A 364 -25.04 12.41 11.87
CA ARG A 364 -24.88 12.17 13.32
C ARG A 364 -25.47 10.85 13.77
N ALA A 365 -26.68 10.51 13.31
CA ALA A 365 -27.32 9.24 13.62
C ALA A 365 -26.49 8.04 13.11
N PHE A 366 -25.91 8.15 11.91
CA PHE A 366 -25.02 7.14 11.34
C PHE A 366 -23.73 6.97 12.16
N ALA A 367 -23.09 8.08 12.53
CA ALA A 367 -21.90 8.04 13.38
C ALA A 367 -22.20 7.40 14.75
N SER A 368 -23.31 7.79 15.38
CA SER A 368 -23.76 7.23 16.66
C SER A 368 -24.09 5.74 16.54
N GLN A 369 -24.75 5.30 15.48
CA GLN A 369 -25.04 3.88 15.25
C GLN A 369 -23.75 3.07 15.18
N LYS A 370 -22.76 3.54 14.41
CA LYS A 370 -21.48 2.86 14.26
C LYS A 370 -20.74 2.73 15.60
N LEU A 371 -20.72 3.80 16.39
CA LEU A 371 -20.12 3.80 17.72
C LEU A 371 -20.82 2.80 18.64
N ILE A 372 -22.16 2.83 18.71
CA ILE A 372 -22.94 1.90 19.54
C ILE A 372 -22.70 0.45 19.12
N ALA A 373 -22.66 0.16 17.82
CA ALA A 373 -22.38 -1.18 17.31
C ALA A 373 -20.99 -1.67 17.73
N GLN A 374 -19.98 -0.80 17.64
CA GLN A 374 -18.62 -1.11 18.10
C GLN A 374 -18.59 -1.47 19.59
N TRP A 375 -19.21 -0.66 20.46
CA TRP A 375 -19.25 -0.94 21.90
C TRP A 375 -20.05 -2.19 22.26
N LYS A 376 -21.17 -2.46 21.57
CA LYS A 376 -21.94 -3.71 21.74
C LYS A 376 -21.13 -4.95 21.40
N GLY A 377 -20.11 -4.83 20.54
CA GLY A 377 -19.17 -5.90 20.21
C GLY A 377 -18.46 -6.49 21.43
N LEU A 378 -18.30 -5.74 22.53
CA LEU A 378 -17.72 -6.26 23.78
C LEU A 378 -18.56 -7.37 24.43
N LEU A 379 -19.87 -7.41 24.16
CA LEU A 379 -20.76 -8.43 24.71
C LEU A 379 -20.77 -9.72 23.88
N LYS A 380 -20.45 -9.61 22.58
CA LYS A 380 -20.41 -10.73 21.65
C LYS A 380 -19.53 -10.38 20.45
N THR A 381 -18.40 -11.07 20.34
CA THR A 381 -17.53 -11.00 19.15
C THR A 381 -18.27 -11.58 17.95
N ASP A 382 -18.18 -10.88 16.83
CA ASP A 382 -18.71 -11.34 15.55
C ASP A 382 -17.55 -11.75 14.64
N THR A 383 -17.20 -13.03 14.76
CA THR A 383 -16.18 -13.67 13.91
C THR A 383 -16.66 -13.84 12.48
N ASP A 384 -17.90 -13.51 12.13
CA ASP A 384 -18.44 -13.59 10.78
C ASP A 384 -18.63 -12.25 10.09
N SER A 385 -18.27 -11.14 10.75
CA SER A 385 -18.38 -9.80 10.19
C SER A 385 -17.53 -9.56 8.93
N TRP A 386 -17.97 -8.59 8.14
CA TRP A 386 -17.22 -8.01 7.03
C TRP A 386 -16.86 -6.57 7.38
N ASP A 387 -15.58 -6.22 7.26
CA ASP A 387 -15.04 -4.88 7.50
C ASP A 387 -15.03 -3.99 6.24
N ILE A 388 -15.12 -4.61 5.06
CA ILE A 388 -15.31 -3.98 3.75
C ILE A 388 -16.75 -4.16 3.24
N GLY A 389 -17.29 -3.14 2.56
CA GLY A 389 -18.63 -3.16 1.96
C GLY A 389 -18.68 -3.86 0.60
N VAL A 390 -19.87 -4.31 0.19
CA VAL A 390 -20.01 -5.11 -1.05
C VAL A 390 -19.77 -4.29 -2.31
N SER A 391 -20.09 -3.00 -2.30
CA SER A 391 -19.88 -2.08 -3.41
C SER A 391 -18.47 -1.48 -3.47
N ASP A 392 -17.62 -1.80 -2.49
CA ASP A 392 -16.26 -1.26 -2.45
C ASP A 392 -15.42 -1.85 -3.58
N VAL A 393 -14.72 -0.97 -4.32
CA VAL A 393 -13.73 -1.37 -5.34
C VAL A 393 -12.38 -1.51 -4.65
N ASN A 394 -12.29 -2.51 -3.78
CA ASN A 394 -11.10 -2.82 -3.00
C ASN A 394 -11.13 -4.29 -2.58
N ALA A 395 -10.09 -4.79 -1.91
CA ALA A 395 -10.04 -6.09 -1.25
C ALA A 395 -9.27 -5.95 0.07
N ASN A 396 -9.30 -6.97 0.92
CA ASN A 396 -8.51 -6.97 2.14
C ASN A 396 -8.20 -8.38 2.68
N TYR A 397 -7.17 -8.42 3.53
CA TYR A 397 -6.84 -9.54 4.40
C TYR A 397 -6.94 -9.11 5.86
N GLU A 398 -7.62 -9.91 6.66
CA GLU A 398 -7.83 -9.70 8.09
C GLU A 398 -7.07 -10.80 8.87
N SER A 399 -5.97 -10.40 9.51
CA SER A 399 -4.99 -11.32 10.13
C SER A 399 -5.56 -12.14 11.28
N ILE A 400 -6.39 -11.53 12.14
CA ILE A 400 -6.94 -12.17 13.34
C ILE A 400 -7.95 -13.27 12.97
N GLY A 401 -8.72 -13.07 11.91
CA GLY A 401 -9.61 -14.07 11.36
C GLY A 401 -8.99 -14.96 10.27
N ASN A 402 -7.69 -14.82 9.98
CA ASN A 402 -6.96 -15.48 8.88
C ASN A 402 -7.80 -15.58 7.60
N ARG A 403 -8.30 -14.45 7.11
CA ARG A 403 -9.27 -14.42 6.00
C ARG A 403 -8.98 -13.32 5.00
N LEU A 404 -9.31 -13.58 3.73
CA LEU A 404 -9.38 -12.57 2.69
C LEU A 404 -10.84 -12.30 2.29
N ILE A 405 -11.15 -11.06 1.95
CA ILE A 405 -12.46 -10.65 1.45
C ILE A 405 -12.29 -9.94 0.10
N ILE A 406 -13.01 -10.43 -0.91
CA ILE A 406 -13.08 -9.85 -2.25
C ILE A 406 -14.54 -9.47 -2.52
N PRO A 407 -14.94 -8.21 -2.31
CA PRO A 407 -16.29 -7.72 -2.55
C PRO A 407 -16.72 -7.83 -4.01
N LEU A 408 -18.04 -7.87 -4.25
CA LEU A 408 -18.59 -7.83 -5.60
C LEU A 408 -18.18 -6.57 -6.38
N GLY A 409 -17.97 -5.45 -5.69
CA GLY A 409 -17.61 -4.16 -6.28
C GLY A 409 -16.30 -4.18 -7.07
N ILE A 410 -15.31 -5.00 -6.70
CA ILE A 410 -14.07 -5.13 -7.49
C ILE A 410 -14.18 -6.16 -8.63
N LEU A 411 -15.18 -7.05 -8.58
CA LEU A 411 -15.42 -8.12 -9.56
C LEU A 411 -16.21 -7.63 -10.78
N GLN A 412 -15.65 -6.66 -11.50
CA GLN A 412 -16.31 -6.03 -12.65
C GLN A 412 -15.39 -5.79 -13.85
N TYR A 413 -16.00 -5.56 -15.00
CA TYR A 413 -15.32 -5.13 -16.23
C TYR A 413 -14.63 -3.77 -16.03
N PRO A 414 -13.44 -3.51 -16.62
CA PRO A 414 -12.71 -4.33 -17.60
C PRO A 414 -11.78 -5.39 -17.01
N ILE A 415 -11.67 -5.49 -15.68
CA ILE A 415 -10.65 -6.34 -15.04
C ILE A 415 -11.14 -7.75 -14.70
N PHE A 416 -12.45 -7.97 -14.71
CA PHE A 416 -13.04 -9.27 -14.39
C PHE A 416 -14.36 -9.48 -15.12
N SER A 417 -14.49 -10.61 -15.82
CA SER A 417 -15.73 -11.08 -16.42
C SER A 417 -15.55 -12.50 -16.95
N SER A 418 -16.62 -13.30 -16.93
CA SER A 418 -16.65 -14.62 -17.59
C SER A 418 -16.55 -14.54 -19.11
N GLN A 419 -16.69 -13.34 -19.69
CA GLN A 419 -16.58 -13.10 -21.13
C GLN A 419 -15.17 -12.67 -21.56
N LEU A 420 -14.27 -12.43 -20.62
CA LEU A 420 -12.89 -12.06 -20.90
C LEU A 420 -11.99 -13.30 -20.94
N PRO A 421 -10.96 -13.32 -21.81
CA PRO A 421 -9.90 -14.31 -21.69
C PRO A 421 -9.30 -14.30 -20.29
N GLU A 422 -9.02 -15.49 -19.74
CA GLU A 422 -8.70 -15.65 -18.32
C GLU A 422 -7.40 -14.94 -17.92
N TYR A 423 -6.42 -14.80 -18.82
CA TYR A 423 -5.20 -14.02 -18.53
C TYR A 423 -5.49 -12.58 -18.10
N ILE A 424 -6.60 -11.97 -18.57
CA ILE A 424 -6.99 -10.62 -18.15
C ILE A 424 -7.43 -10.65 -16.69
N SER A 425 -8.38 -11.54 -16.37
CA SER A 425 -8.97 -11.61 -15.04
C SER A 425 -7.96 -12.10 -13.99
N TYR A 426 -7.07 -13.02 -14.36
CA TYR A 426 -5.95 -13.44 -13.51
C TYR A 426 -4.89 -12.34 -13.37
N GLY A 427 -4.57 -11.60 -14.43
CA GLY A 427 -3.62 -10.50 -14.37
C GLY A 427 -4.04 -9.40 -13.38
N ALA A 428 -5.34 -9.14 -13.27
CA ALA A 428 -5.90 -8.17 -12.33
C ALA A 428 -6.44 -8.83 -11.04
N VAL A 429 -7.68 -9.34 -11.04
CA VAL A 429 -8.32 -9.91 -9.84
C VAL A 429 -7.56 -11.11 -9.26
N GLY A 430 -6.93 -11.93 -10.10
CA GLY A 430 -6.07 -13.01 -9.61
C GLY A 430 -4.86 -12.48 -8.84
N SER A 431 -4.24 -11.39 -9.31
CA SER A 431 -3.14 -10.72 -8.62
C SER A 431 -3.59 -10.06 -7.32
N ILE A 432 -4.80 -9.47 -7.29
CA ILE A 432 -5.43 -8.95 -6.05
C ILE A 432 -5.66 -10.10 -5.06
N ALA A 433 -6.24 -11.22 -5.49
CA ALA A 433 -6.43 -12.38 -4.63
C ALA A 433 -5.09 -12.90 -4.07
N GLY A 434 -4.06 -12.96 -4.92
CA GLY A 434 -2.71 -13.33 -4.51
C GLY A 434 -2.09 -12.33 -3.52
N HIS A 435 -2.37 -11.04 -3.69
CA HIS A 435 -1.92 -9.97 -2.81
C HIS A 435 -2.52 -10.16 -1.41
N GLU A 436 -3.83 -10.34 -1.30
CA GLU A 436 -4.50 -10.61 -0.01
C GLU A 436 -4.05 -11.93 0.64
N ILE A 437 -3.79 -12.98 -0.15
CA ILE A 437 -3.21 -14.23 0.37
C ILE A 437 -1.81 -13.98 0.95
N THR A 438 -1.01 -13.14 0.29
CA THR A 438 0.36 -12.84 0.70
C THR A 438 0.41 -12.00 1.96
N HIS A 439 -0.59 -11.14 2.23
CA HIS A 439 -0.72 -10.45 3.52
C HIS A 439 -0.76 -11.40 4.72
N GLY A 440 -1.19 -12.66 4.55
CA GLY A 440 -1.05 -13.68 5.59
C GLY A 440 0.40 -14.03 5.96
N PHE A 441 1.38 -13.60 5.17
CA PHE A 441 2.81 -13.93 5.31
C PHE A 441 3.73 -12.73 5.14
N ASP A 442 3.20 -11.50 5.04
CA ASP A 442 4.00 -10.29 5.03
C ASP A 442 4.62 -10.00 6.41
N ASN A 443 5.28 -8.85 6.58
CA ASN A 443 5.92 -8.51 7.86
C ASN A 443 4.97 -8.45 9.06
N ASN A 444 3.68 -8.20 8.83
CA ASN A 444 2.65 -8.17 9.87
C ASN A 444 1.94 -9.52 9.98
N GLY A 445 1.41 -10.06 8.89
CA GLY A 445 0.68 -11.33 8.88
C GLY A 445 1.52 -12.52 9.30
N ALA A 446 2.84 -12.50 9.07
CA ALA A 446 3.76 -13.52 9.57
C ALA A 446 3.80 -13.60 11.12
N MET A 447 3.25 -12.62 11.84
CA MET A 447 3.13 -12.66 13.30
C MET A 447 1.89 -13.36 13.81
N TYR A 448 0.97 -13.75 12.93
CA TYR A 448 -0.27 -14.44 13.29
C TYR A 448 -0.21 -15.89 12.83
N ASP A 449 -0.55 -16.82 13.73
CA ASP A 449 -0.58 -18.26 13.42
C ASP A 449 -1.75 -18.64 12.50
N GLU A 450 -1.98 -19.93 12.29
CA GLU A 450 -3.08 -20.42 11.44
C GLU A 450 -4.48 -20.13 11.98
N ASN A 451 -4.61 -19.81 13.26
CA ASN A 451 -5.85 -19.47 13.96
C ASN A 451 -5.99 -17.96 14.17
N GLY A 452 -5.02 -17.18 13.68
CA GLY A 452 -4.98 -15.73 13.85
C GLY A 452 -4.53 -15.27 15.24
N HIS A 453 -3.84 -16.11 16.02
CA HIS A 453 -3.19 -15.68 17.25
C HIS A 453 -1.86 -14.98 16.95
N TYR A 454 -1.70 -13.77 17.46
CA TYR A 454 -0.43 -13.08 17.54
C TYR A 454 0.55 -13.89 18.41
N SER A 455 1.52 -14.55 17.76
CA SER A 455 2.48 -15.47 18.40
C SER A 455 3.77 -15.60 17.60
N GLU A 456 4.85 -16.03 18.26
CA GLU A 456 6.09 -16.41 17.59
C GLU A 456 6.03 -17.89 17.19
N TRP A 457 5.59 -18.17 15.95
CA TRP A 457 5.40 -19.54 15.46
C TRP A 457 6.49 -20.01 14.47
N TRP A 458 7.35 -19.10 13.99
CA TRP A 458 8.55 -19.41 13.23
C TRP A 458 9.76 -19.65 14.14
N ASP A 459 10.64 -20.57 13.72
CA ASP A 459 11.93 -20.70 14.37
C ASP A 459 12.82 -19.47 14.11
N PRO A 460 13.80 -19.16 14.99
CA PRO A 460 14.64 -17.97 14.86
C PRO A 460 15.42 -17.89 13.55
N THR A 461 15.79 -19.03 12.96
CA THR A 461 16.54 -19.06 11.69
C THR A 461 15.65 -18.66 10.53
N THR A 462 14.43 -19.20 10.45
CA THR A 462 13.43 -18.80 9.44
C THR A 462 13.10 -17.32 9.59
N ARG A 463 12.92 -16.83 10.82
CA ARG A 463 12.64 -15.42 11.10
C ARG A 463 13.74 -14.49 10.60
N SER A 464 14.99 -14.76 10.96
CA SER A 464 16.13 -13.96 10.49
C SER A 464 16.29 -13.98 8.96
N ARG A 465 16.03 -15.13 8.31
CA ARG A 465 16.07 -15.24 6.85
C ARG A 465 14.94 -14.46 6.16
N PHE A 466 13.75 -14.44 6.75
CA PHE A 466 12.65 -13.61 6.28
C PHE A 466 13.02 -12.13 6.36
N GLU A 467 13.49 -11.66 7.53
CA GLU A 467 13.93 -10.28 7.74
C GLU A 467 15.00 -9.85 6.73
N ASN A 468 16.02 -10.70 6.50
CA ASN A 468 17.05 -10.46 5.49
C ASN A 468 16.47 -10.36 4.06
N LYS A 469 15.50 -11.21 3.70
CA LYS A 469 14.82 -11.10 2.40
C LYS A 469 13.99 -9.83 2.28
N THR A 470 13.29 -9.43 3.34
CA THR A 470 12.51 -8.19 3.35
C THR A 470 13.38 -6.94 3.23
N GLN A 471 14.63 -6.99 3.66
CA GLN A 471 15.58 -5.89 3.48
C GLN A 471 15.81 -5.56 2.00
N CYS A 472 15.70 -6.53 1.09
CA CYS A 472 15.76 -6.29 -0.35
C CYS A 472 14.65 -5.35 -0.81
N PHE A 473 13.42 -5.57 -0.36
CA PHE A 473 12.28 -4.70 -0.66
C PHE A 473 12.44 -3.32 -0.05
N ILE A 474 12.88 -3.23 1.21
CA ILE A 474 13.14 -1.93 1.85
C ILE A 474 14.14 -1.11 1.02
N SER A 475 15.29 -1.71 0.67
CA SER A 475 16.34 -1.03 -0.10
C SER A 475 15.90 -0.70 -1.52
N GLN A 476 15.16 -1.61 -2.18
CA GLN A 476 14.64 -1.41 -3.53
C GLN A 476 13.70 -0.20 -3.59
N TYR A 477 12.72 -0.14 -2.68
CA TYR A 477 11.70 0.91 -2.72
C TYR A 477 12.21 2.23 -2.14
N ALA A 478 13.19 2.22 -1.24
CA ALA A 478 13.89 3.43 -0.78
C ALA A 478 14.67 4.15 -1.89
N ASN A 479 15.01 3.46 -2.98
CA ASN A 479 15.67 4.07 -4.15
C ASN A 479 14.70 4.80 -5.10
N PHE A 480 13.39 4.70 -4.89
CA PHE A 480 12.41 5.44 -5.66
C PHE A 480 12.10 6.80 -5.03
N SER A 481 11.71 7.76 -5.86
CA SER A 481 11.32 9.10 -5.41
C SER A 481 10.22 9.69 -6.29
N VAL A 482 9.46 10.62 -5.72
CA VAL A 482 8.44 11.39 -6.45
C VAL A 482 8.90 12.84 -6.62
N PRO A 483 8.43 13.55 -7.67
CA PRO A 483 8.71 14.96 -7.84
C PRO A 483 8.22 15.78 -6.65
N SER A 484 9.01 16.77 -6.23
CA SER A 484 8.57 17.76 -5.24
C SER A 484 7.60 18.77 -5.91
N PRO A 485 6.50 19.17 -5.23
CA PRO A 485 5.56 20.17 -5.75
C PRO A 485 6.14 21.59 -5.76
N THR A 486 7.24 21.81 -5.03
CA THR A 486 7.99 23.08 -5.01
C THR A 486 9.43 22.86 -5.45
N PRO A 487 10.16 23.89 -5.93
CA PRO A 487 11.57 23.75 -6.28
C PRO A 487 12.38 23.11 -5.14
N GLY A 488 13.02 21.98 -5.42
CA GLY A 488 13.70 21.17 -4.41
C GLY A 488 14.01 19.76 -4.92
N PRO A 489 14.74 18.95 -4.13
CA PRO A 489 15.03 17.57 -4.48
C PRO A 489 13.75 16.72 -4.52
N PRO A 490 13.74 15.62 -5.30
CA PRO A 490 12.69 14.60 -5.22
C PRO A 490 12.53 14.06 -3.80
N ILE A 491 11.32 13.60 -3.49
CA ILE A 491 10.99 13.05 -2.17
C ILE A 491 11.10 11.53 -2.23
N PRO A 492 12.02 10.90 -1.47
CA PRO A 492 12.20 9.45 -1.50
C PRO A 492 11.01 8.73 -0.89
N LEU A 493 10.69 7.55 -1.41
CA LEU A 493 9.76 6.62 -0.78
C LEU A 493 10.39 6.04 0.49
N ASN A 494 9.56 5.68 1.45
CA ASN A 494 9.99 4.94 2.62
C ASN A 494 9.73 3.44 2.42
N GLY A 495 10.77 2.68 2.05
CA GLY A 495 10.65 1.25 1.78
C GLY A 495 10.25 0.39 2.99
N LEU A 496 10.45 0.89 4.23
CA LEU A 496 9.94 0.23 5.43
C LEU A 496 8.44 0.47 5.62
N GLN A 497 7.99 1.71 5.36
CA GLN A 497 6.57 2.05 5.38
C GLN A 497 5.80 1.23 4.35
N THR A 498 6.32 1.06 3.14
CA THR A 498 5.59 0.34 2.09
C THR A 498 5.84 -1.17 2.06
N LEU A 499 6.56 -1.71 3.04
CA LEU A 499 7.09 -3.06 3.01
C LEU A 499 6.03 -4.15 2.83
N GLY A 500 4.98 -4.14 3.65
CA GLY A 500 3.93 -5.18 3.61
C GLY A 500 3.25 -5.24 2.25
N GLU A 501 2.87 -4.08 1.73
CA GLU A 501 2.24 -3.91 0.42
C GLU A 501 3.15 -4.34 -0.74
N ASN A 502 4.44 -4.00 -0.67
CA ASN A 502 5.41 -4.39 -1.70
C ASN A 502 5.65 -5.92 -1.72
N ILE A 503 5.69 -6.55 -0.54
CA ILE A 503 5.76 -8.02 -0.42
C ILE A 503 4.50 -8.63 -1.00
N ALA A 504 3.33 -8.09 -0.65
CA ALA A 504 2.03 -8.57 -1.11
C ALA A 504 1.85 -8.45 -2.63
N ASP A 505 2.28 -7.34 -3.25
CA ASP A 505 2.29 -7.18 -4.71
C ASP A 505 3.15 -8.25 -5.40
N ALA A 506 4.38 -8.43 -4.94
CA ALA A 506 5.32 -9.37 -5.56
C ALA A 506 4.87 -10.83 -5.39
N GLY A 507 4.44 -11.21 -4.18
CA GLY A 507 3.93 -12.55 -3.89
C GLY A 507 2.63 -12.83 -4.65
N GLY A 508 1.73 -11.85 -4.70
CA GLY A 508 0.42 -11.98 -5.34
C GLY A 508 0.50 -12.12 -6.84
N LEU A 509 1.29 -11.27 -7.51
CA LEU A 509 1.51 -11.36 -8.96
C LEU A 509 2.14 -12.71 -9.34
N SER A 510 3.11 -13.19 -8.56
CA SER A 510 3.79 -14.47 -8.78
C SER A 510 2.84 -15.66 -8.62
N ALA A 511 2.04 -15.67 -7.54
CA ALA A 511 1.05 -16.72 -7.31
C ALA A 511 -0.05 -16.74 -8.38
N SER A 512 -0.54 -15.57 -8.78
CA SER A 512 -1.55 -15.44 -9.83
C SER A 512 -1.05 -15.92 -11.18
N PHE A 513 0.18 -15.53 -11.57
CA PHE A 513 0.76 -15.97 -12.83
C PHE A 513 0.97 -17.49 -12.87
N SER A 514 1.45 -18.09 -11.76
CA SER A 514 1.55 -19.54 -11.63
C SER A 514 0.20 -20.24 -11.74
N ALA A 515 -0.85 -19.70 -11.10
CA ALA A 515 -2.19 -20.24 -11.16
C ALA A 515 -2.77 -20.19 -12.57
N TRP A 516 -2.63 -19.04 -13.25
CA TRP A 516 -3.07 -18.86 -14.63
C TRP A 516 -2.33 -19.81 -15.59
N LYS A 517 -1.01 -19.94 -15.44
CA LYS A 517 -0.21 -20.84 -16.28
C LYS A 517 -0.64 -22.30 -16.13
N GLN A 518 -0.96 -22.74 -14.91
CA GLN A 518 -1.52 -24.08 -14.69
C GLN A 518 -2.91 -24.22 -15.33
N ARG A 519 -3.81 -23.26 -15.09
CA ARG A 519 -5.18 -23.30 -15.61
C ARG A 519 -5.25 -23.25 -17.13
N SER A 520 -4.47 -22.39 -17.77
CA SER A 520 -4.43 -22.23 -19.23
C SER A 520 -4.04 -23.51 -19.97
N THR A 521 -3.29 -24.42 -19.34
CA THR A 521 -3.03 -25.75 -19.93
C THR A 521 -4.27 -26.64 -19.98
N SER A 522 -5.17 -26.50 -19.00
CA SER A 522 -6.41 -27.26 -18.91
C SER A 522 -7.61 -26.62 -19.62
N SER A 523 -7.53 -25.32 -19.95
CA SER A 523 -8.60 -24.57 -20.63
C SER A 523 -8.07 -23.66 -21.76
N PRO A 524 -7.62 -24.24 -22.89
CA PRO A 524 -7.05 -23.45 -24.00
C PRO A 524 -8.05 -22.48 -24.63
N GLN A 525 -9.34 -22.86 -24.74
CA GLN A 525 -10.36 -21.98 -25.33
C GLN A 525 -10.59 -20.70 -24.50
N ALA A 526 -10.46 -20.78 -23.17
CA ALA A 526 -10.63 -19.64 -22.27
C ALA A 526 -9.45 -18.64 -22.33
N ASN A 527 -8.42 -18.93 -23.14
CA ASN A 527 -7.20 -18.14 -23.27
C ASN A 527 -6.93 -17.73 -24.72
N ALA A 528 -7.98 -17.62 -25.54
CA ALA A 528 -7.89 -17.08 -26.89
C ALA A 528 -7.23 -15.68 -26.90
N LEU A 529 -6.39 -15.43 -27.89
CA LEU A 529 -5.74 -14.14 -28.05
C LEU A 529 -6.75 -13.08 -28.50
N LEU A 530 -6.58 -11.85 -28.03
CA LEU A 530 -7.40 -10.72 -28.46
C LEU A 530 -7.10 -10.37 -29.92
N PRO A 531 -8.11 -10.13 -30.77
CA PRO A 531 -7.90 -9.69 -32.14
C PRO A 531 -7.26 -8.30 -32.17
N GLY A 532 -6.36 -8.07 -33.12
CA GLY A 532 -5.70 -6.76 -33.32
C GLY A 532 -4.53 -6.47 -32.37
N LEU A 533 -4.20 -7.36 -31.43
CA LEU A 533 -3.07 -7.23 -30.53
C LEU A 533 -2.01 -8.32 -30.81
N ASN A 534 -0.80 -7.90 -31.15
CA ASN A 534 0.32 -8.83 -31.40
C ASN A 534 1.10 -9.14 -30.11
N PHE A 535 0.40 -9.68 -29.11
CA PHE A 535 0.96 -10.08 -27.82
C PHE A 535 0.61 -11.54 -27.51
N THR A 536 1.52 -12.24 -26.85
CA THR A 536 1.25 -13.55 -26.25
C THR A 536 0.29 -13.41 -25.06
N ALA A 537 -0.39 -14.50 -24.69
CA ALA A 537 -1.27 -14.51 -23.53
C ALA A 537 -0.54 -14.13 -22.22
N ALA A 538 0.73 -14.54 -22.08
CA ALA A 538 1.56 -14.15 -20.92
C ALA A 538 1.87 -12.65 -20.91
N GLN A 539 2.13 -12.04 -22.07
CA GLN A 539 2.30 -10.58 -22.16
C GLN A 539 0.98 -9.85 -21.85
N LEU A 540 -0.16 -10.37 -22.33
CA LEU A 540 -1.47 -9.82 -22.04
C LEU A 540 -1.86 -9.92 -20.55
N PHE A 541 -1.42 -10.96 -19.85
CA PHE A 541 -1.53 -11.05 -18.38
C PHE A 541 -0.85 -9.86 -17.69
N PHE A 542 0.43 -9.59 -18.03
CA PHE A 542 1.18 -8.49 -17.39
C PHE A 542 0.67 -7.11 -17.85
N LEU A 543 0.16 -7.00 -19.08
CA LEU A 543 -0.53 -5.79 -19.52
C LEU A 543 -1.80 -5.56 -18.70
N SER A 544 -2.60 -6.60 -18.46
CA SER A 544 -3.79 -6.50 -17.59
C SER A 544 -3.44 -6.03 -16.17
N TYR A 545 -2.43 -6.67 -15.54
CA TYR A 545 -1.90 -6.24 -14.23
C TYR A 545 -1.49 -4.76 -14.24
N SER A 546 -0.74 -4.34 -15.25
CA SER A 546 -0.22 -2.97 -15.34
C SER A 546 -1.33 -1.95 -15.59
N THR A 547 -2.30 -2.27 -16.44
CA THR A 547 -3.42 -1.38 -16.78
C THR A 547 -4.36 -1.16 -15.62
N PHE A 548 -4.54 -2.14 -14.74
CA PHE A 548 -5.29 -1.96 -13.49
C PHE A 548 -4.72 -0.84 -12.61
N TRP A 549 -3.40 -0.67 -12.62
CA TRP A 549 -2.69 0.36 -11.85
C TRP A 549 -2.52 1.70 -12.58
N CYS A 550 -3.08 1.86 -13.79
CA CYS A 550 -3.00 3.14 -14.50
C CYS A 550 -3.63 4.27 -13.68
N ALA A 551 -2.82 5.24 -13.27
CA ALA A 551 -3.25 6.42 -12.54
C ALA A 551 -2.49 7.65 -13.03
N ASN A 552 -3.14 8.81 -12.97
CA ASN A 552 -2.50 10.12 -13.16
C ASN A 552 -2.76 10.96 -11.90
N GLN A 553 -1.69 11.33 -11.20
CA GLN A 553 -1.75 12.01 -9.91
C GLN A 553 -0.97 13.33 -9.99
N SER A 554 -1.49 14.37 -9.35
CA SER A 554 -0.76 15.62 -9.13
C SER A 554 0.48 15.38 -8.26
N PRO A 555 1.54 16.20 -8.39
CA PRO A 555 2.72 16.12 -7.51
C PRO A 555 2.35 16.17 -6.02
N GLU A 556 1.41 17.02 -5.63
CA GLU A 556 0.94 17.13 -4.24
C GLU A 556 0.28 15.83 -3.76
N ARG A 557 -0.52 15.15 -4.61
CA ARG A 557 -1.11 13.85 -4.26
C ARG A 557 -0.06 12.77 -4.10
N LEU A 558 0.96 12.74 -4.97
CA LEU A 558 2.09 11.81 -4.86
C LEU A 558 2.84 12.02 -3.54
N VAL A 559 3.12 13.27 -3.16
CA VAL A 559 3.77 13.58 -1.87
C VAL A 559 2.89 13.20 -0.69
N SER A 560 1.60 13.50 -0.73
CA SER A 560 0.65 13.08 0.30
C SER A 560 0.65 11.56 0.47
N GLN A 561 0.68 10.80 -0.63
CA GLN A 561 0.75 9.34 -0.59
C GLN A 561 2.06 8.87 0.04
N VAL A 562 3.22 9.40 -0.39
CA VAL A 562 4.54 9.05 0.19
C VAL A 562 4.60 9.30 1.69
N TYR A 563 3.95 10.36 2.20
CA TYR A 563 4.00 10.69 3.63
C TYR A 563 3.03 9.91 4.51
N SER A 564 1.95 9.33 3.97
CA SER A 564 0.85 8.83 4.80
C SER A 564 0.22 7.51 4.37
N ASP A 565 0.53 7.01 3.17
CA ASP A 565 -0.02 5.77 2.65
C ASP A 565 0.98 4.62 2.83
N TRP A 566 0.47 3.44 3.15
CA TRP A 566 1.26 2.21 3.25
C TRP A 566 1.54 1.61 1.87
N HIS A 567 0.82 2.03 0.84
CA HIS A 567 1.06 1.59 -0.52
C HIS A 567 2.05 2.50 -1.24
N SER A 568 2.99 1.87 -1.95
CA SER A 568 3.78 2.57 -2.96
C SER A 568 2.87 3.20 -4.02
N PRO A 569 3.18 4.40 -4.55
CA PRO A 569 2.45 4.97 -5.69
C PRO A 569 2.31 3.98 -6.85
N PRO A 570 1.18 3.98 -7.59
CA PRO A 570 0.85 2.91 -8.55
C PRO A 570 1.96 2.60 -9.55
N GLN A 571 2.67 3.61 -10.06
CA GLN A 571 3.79 3.42 -10.98
C GLN A 571 4.92 2.57 -10.38
N PHE A 572 5.17 2.64 -9.08
CA PHE A 572 6.21 1.84 -8.43
C PHE A 572 5.72 0.42 -8.06
N ARG A 573 4.40 0.18 -8.03
CA ARG A 573 3.81 -1.17 -7.89
C ARG A 573 3.93 -2.01 -9.17
N ILE A 574 3.99 -1.34 -10.33
CA ILE A 574 4.25 -1.98 -11.63
C ILE A 574 5.77 -2.18 -11.86
N HIS A 575 6.62 -1.29 -11.32
CA HIS A 575 7.99 -1.06 -11.83
C HIS A 575 9.14 -1.23 -10.83
N ALA A 576 9.19 -2.31 -10.07
CA ALA A 576 10.28 -2.46 -9.10
C ALA A 576 11.64 -2.90 -9.72
N ALA A 577 11.73 -3.34 -10.99
CA ALA A 577 12.97 -4.00 -11.47
C ALA A 577 13.54 -3.60 -12.85
N SER A 578 12.97 -2.65 -13.60
CA SER A 578 13.31 -2.54 -15.03
C SER A 578 13.90 -1.22 -15.51
N GLY A 579 14.01 -0.18 -14.68
CA GLY A 579 14.62 1.09 -15.08
C GLY A 579 13.91 1.77 -16.27
N TYR A 580 12.62 1.46 -16.49
CA TYR A 580 11.80 2.05 -17.56
C TYR A 580 11.49 3.52 -17.29
N PRO A 581 11.63 4.43 -18.28
CA PRO A 581 11.23 5.81 -18.16
C PRO A 581 9.70 5.87 -18.04
N VAL A 582 9.26 6.73 -17.11
CA VAL A 582 7.85 6.97 -16.76
C VAL A 582 7.08 7.66 -17.91
N GLU A 583 7.82 8.27 -18.84
CA GLU A 583 7.29 8.84 -20.08
C GLU A 583 7.80 8.06 -21.29
N GLY A 584 7.00 8.02 -22.36
CA GLY A 584 7.38 7.36 -23.61
C GLY A 584 8.68 7.94 -24.14
N VAL A 585 9.75 7.13 -24.13
CA VAL A 585 10.99 7.46 -24.85
C VAL A 585 10.68 7.54 -26.33
N SER A 586 11.11 8.63 -26.97
CA SER A 586 10.97 8.86 -28.42
C SER A 586 11.56 7.73 -29.27
N ASN A 587 12.46 6.92 -28.69
CA ASN A 587 12.99 5.70 -29.27
C ASN A 587 12.95 4.53 -28.26
N PRO A 588 11.94 3.66 -28.30
CA PRO A 588 11.82 2.50 -27.42
C PRO A 588 12.99 1.49 -27.54
N SER A 589 13.63 1.42 -28.72
CA SER A 589 14.73 0.49 -28.99
C SER A 589 16.01 0.86 -28.25
N SER A 590 16.28 2.15 -28.03
CA SER A 590 17.42 2.64 -27.23
C SER A 590 17.22 2.47 -25.72
N PHE A 591 16.03 2.03 -25.32
CA PHE A 591 15.65 1.86 -23.93
C PHE A 591 15.67 0.37 -23.51
N ILE A 592 15.16 -0.53 -24.36
CA ILE A 592 15.19 -1.99 -24.14
C ILE A 592 16.62 -2.54 -24.26
N THR A 593 17.46 -1.85 -25.02
CA THR A 593 18.87 -2.17 -25.22
C THR A 593 19.64 -0.98 -24.68
N PRO A 594 20.54 -1.14 -23.67
CA PRO A 594 21.41 -0.03 -23.27
C PRO A 594 22.08 0.53 -24.53
N ALA A 595 22.22 1.86 -24.66
CA ALA A 595 22.95 2.47 -25.77
C ALA A 595 24.40 1.92 -25.91
N SER A 596 24.89 1.28 -24.85
CA SER A 596 26.17 0.59 -24.78
C SER A 596 26.14 -0.90 -25.12
N LEU A 597 25.03 -1.57 -25.45
CA LEU A 597 25.06 -3.00 -25.80
C LEU A 597 25.13 -3.16 -27.33
N LEU A 598 26.22 -3.75 -27.83
CA LEU A 598 26.43 -4.01 -29.25
C LEU A 598 25.86 -5.37 -29.69
N LYS A 599 26.10 -6.43 -28.90
CA LYS A 599 25.64 -7.79 -29.20
C LYS A 599 25.65 -8.66 -27.93
N ALA A 600 24.84 -9.71 -27.88
CA ALA A 600 24.85 -10.69 -26.80
C ALA A 600 24.50 -12.09 -27.30
N TRP A 601 24.98 -13.11 -26.58
CA TRP A 601 24.70 -14.51 -26.82
C TRP A 601 24.36 -15.23 -25.51
N VAL A 602 23.55 -16.27 -25.63
CA VAL A 602 23.28 -17.24 -24.57
C VAL A 602 23.70 -18.63 -25.04
N VAL A 603 24.03 -19.50 -24.10
CA VAL A 603 24.29 -20.91 -24.37
C VAL A 603 23.25 -21.77 -23.66
N LEU A 604 22.70 -22.74 -24.41
CA LEU A 604 21.70 -23.67 -23.93
C LEU A 604 22.34 -25.02 -23.59
N HIS A 605 21.87 -25.65 -22.52
CA HIS A 605 22.14 -27.07 -22.22
C HIS A 605 20.80 -27.77 -22.03
N GLY A 606 20.38 -28.54 -23.04
CA GLY A 606 18.96 -28.89 -23.20
C GLY A 606 18.14 -27.62 -23.48
N ASP A 607 17.01 -27.48 -22.80
CA ASP A 607 16.11 -26.33 -22.94
C ASP A 607 16.37 -25.21 -21.92
N LYS A 608 17.48 -25.29 -21.15
CA LYS A 608 17.85 -24.30 -20.15
C LYS A 608 18.98 -23.41 -20.65
N VAL A 609 18.83 -22.09 -20.44
CA VAL A 609 19.94 -21.14 -20.56
C VAL A 609 20.89 -21.37 -19.40
N VAL A 610 22.13 -21.77 -19.70
CA VAL A 610 23.15 -22.08 -18.69
C VAL A 610 24.35 -21.13 -18.74
N GLY A 611 24.31 -20.12 -19.61
CA GLY A 611 25.30 -19.06 -19.63
C GLY A 611 24.97 -17.96 -20.63
N HIS A 612 25.63 -16.82 -20.49
CA HIS A 612 25.50 -15.67 -21.37
C HIS A 612 26.79 -14.86 -21.48
N VAL A 613 26.93 -14.09 -22.56
CA VAL A 613 27.99 -13.10 -22.75
C VAL A 613 27.47 -11.91 -23.54
N ALA A 614 27.99 -10.73 -23.27
CA ALA A 614 27.64 -9.50 -23.97
C ALA A 614 28.87 -8.72 -24.44
N ILE A 615 28.74 -8.02 -25.55
CA ILE A 615 29.71 -7.04 -26.03
C ILE A 615 29.07 -5.67 -25.90
N MET A 616 29.79 -4.77 -25.26
CA MET A 616 29.37 -3.41 -24.99
C MET A 616 30.23 -2.39 -25.74
N SER A 617 29.65 -1.25 -26.10
CA SER A 617 30.35 -0.09 -26.66
C SER A 617 31.57 0.24 -25.79
N PRO A 618 32.67 0.71 -26.39
CA PRO A 618 33.92 0.91 -25.67
C PRO A 618 33.73 1.91 -24.52
N ASP A 619 34.00 1.47 -23.30
CA ASP A 619 34.15 2.35 -22.16
C ASP A 619 35.57 2.94 -22.17
N LEU A 620 35.70 4.16 -22.70
CA LEU A 620 36.97 4.89 -22.81
C LEU A 620 37.61 5.18 -21.45
N SER A 621 36.83 5.13 -20.36
CA SER A 621 37.32 5.35 -19.00
C SER A 621 37.83 4.07 -18.32
N SER A 622 37.53 2.90 -18.89
CA SER A 622 37.89 1.60 -18.32
C SER A 622 39.40 1.38 -18.26
N LEU A 623 39.84 0.58 -17.29
CA LEU A 623 41.24 0.18 -17.15
C LEU A 623 41.78 -0.45 -18.45
N ALA A 624 41.00 -1.34 -19.06
CA ALA A 624 41.41 -2.00 -20.29
C ALA A 624 41.53 -1.03 -21.48
N ALA A 625 40.61 -0.07 -21.62
CA ALA A 625 40.72 0.98 -22.64
C ALA A 625 41.96 1.87 -22.44
N LYS A 626 42.21 2.31 -21.20
CA LYS A 626 43.39 3.12 -20.85
C LYS A 626 44.69 2.37 -21.15
N MET A 627 44.77 1.08 -20.82
CA MET A 627 45.94 0.26 -21.11
C MET A 627 46.08 -0.04 -22.60
N TYR A 628 44.99 -0.30 -23.31
CA TYR A 628 45.00 -0.52 -24.74
C TYR A 628 45.45 0.74 -25.52
N ALA A 629 45.04 1.93 -25.08
CA ALA A 629 45.53 3.18 -25.61
C ALA A 629 47.05 3.32 -25.45
N LYS A 630 47.60 2.91 -24.29
CA LYS A 630 49.05 2.94 -24.01
C LYS A 630 49.84 2.00 -24.92
N THR A 631 49.24 0.91 -25.41
CA THR A 631 49.88 0.03 -26.41
C THR A 631 49.79 0.58 -27.85
N GLY A 632 49.26 1.78 -28.05
CA GLY A 632 49.02 2.38 -29.37
C GLY A 632 47.74 1.87 -30.06
N GLY A 633 46.86 1.18 -29.34
CA GLY A 633 45.60 0.66 -29.87
C GLY A 633 44.54 1.75 -30.08
N ASP A 634 43.76 1.63 -31.15
CA ASP A 634 42.61 2.52 -31.41
C ASP A 634 41.41 2.11 -30.56
N VAL A 635 41.22 2.78 -29.42
CA VAL A 635 40.12 2.50 -28.48
C VAL A 635 38.74 2.74 -29.13
N LYS A 636 38.64 3.58 -30.17
CA LYS A 636 37.37 3.78 -30.90
C LYS A 636 37.02 2.58 -31.77
N LYS A 637 37.99 1.72 -32.11
CA LYS A 637 37.81 0.40 -32.75
C LYS A 637 37.94 -0.72 -31.73
N SER A 638 37.46 -0.49 -30.52
CA SER A 638 37.41 -1.50 -29.47
C SER A 638 36.00 -1.63 -28.89
N ALA A 639 35.73 -2.71 -28.17
CA ALA A 639 34.50 -2.93 -27.43
C ALA A 639 34.78 -3.73 -26.15
N SER A 640 33.94 -3.55 -25.14
CA SER A 640 34.11 -4.25 -23.86
C SER A 640 33.39 -5.60 -23.90
N LEU A 641 34.12 -6.70 -23.69
CA LEU A 641 33.51 -8.00 -23.43
C LEU A 641 33.10 -8.04 -21.95
N GLY A 642 31.81 -8.14 -21.70
CA GLY A 642 31.25 -8.04 -20.35
C GLY A 642 30.12 -9.03 -20.12
N ARG A 643 29.65 -9.08 -18.87
CA ARG A 643 28.52 -9.93 -18.47
C ARG A 643 28.72 -11.38 -18.91
N LEU A 644 29.92 -11.93 -18.74
CA LEU A 644 30.15 -13.36 -18.95
C LEU A 644 29.67 -14.12 -17.71
N PHE A 645 28.68 -14.98 -17.87
CA PHE A 645 28.19 -15.85 -16.81
C PHE A 645 28.03 -17.27 -17.33
N VAL A 646 28.36 -18.25 -16.48
CA VAL A 646 28.07 -19.66 -16.68
C VAL A 646 27.55 -20.21 -15.35
N ASP A 647 26.41 -20.89 -15.43
CA ASP A 647 25.76 -21.55 -14.30
C ASP A 647 26.76 -22.46 -13.57
N ALA A 648 26.78 -22.38 -12.24
CA ALA A 648 27.76 -23.07 -11.40
C ALA A 648 27.76 -24.59 -11.61
N GLU A 649 26.61 -25.20 -11.90
CA GLU A 649 26.46 -26.65 -12.07
C GLU A 649 27.13 -27.18 -13.34
N VAL A 650 27.38 -26.31 -14.32
CA VAL A 650 27.96 -26.69 -15.62
C VAL A 650 29.32 -26.06 -15.90
N ARG A 651 29.92 -25.36 -14.92
CA ARG A 651 31.29 -24.82 -15.05
C ARG A 651 32.30 -25.93 -15.32
N GLY A 652 33.34 -25.59 -16.07
CA GLY A 652 34.38 -26.56 -16.48
C GLY A 652 34.02 -27.43 -17.70
N ARG A 653 32.79 -27.35 -18.22
CA ARG A 653 32.35 -28.10 -19.41
C ARG A 653 32.56 -27.38 -20.75
N GLY A 654 33.33 -26.30 -20.76
CA GLY A 654 33.66 -25.55 -21.99
C GLY A 654 32.65 -24.47 -22.43
N PHE A 655 31.49 -24.34 -21.79
CA PHE A 655 30.46 -23.36 -22.18
C PHE A 655 30.93 -21.89 -22.15
N GLY A 656 31.74 -21.51 -21.16
CA GLY A 656 32.33 -20.16 -21.10
C GLY A 656 33.28 -19.90 -22.26
N THR A 657 34.11 -20.89 -22.61
CA THR A 657 35.01 -20.84 -23.77
C THR A 657 34.22 -20.66 -25.07
N SER A 658 33.12 -21.40 -25.26
CA SER A 658 32.27 -21.29 -26.45
C SER A 658 31.62 -19.92 -26.57
N LEU A 659 31.12 -19.36 -25.47
CA LEU A 659 30.53 -18.01 -25.44
C LEU A 659 31.56 -16.95 -25.86
N VAL A 660 32.77 -17.00 -25.28
CA VAL A 660 33.84 -16.05 -25.62
C VAL A 660 34.28 -16.20 -27.08
N ALA A 661 34.39 -17.43 -27.59
CA ALA A 661 34.78 -17.68 -28.98
C ALA A 661 33.78 -17.09 -29.98
N VAL A 662 32.47 -17.24 -29.73
CA VAL A 662 31.43 -16.65 -30.60
C VAL A 662 31.46 -15.12 -30.55
N ALA A 663 31.71 -14.54 -29.37
CA ALA A 663 31.88 -13.10 -29.23
C ALA A 663 33.12 -12.57 -29.98
N GLN A 664 34.25 -13.29 -29.92
CA GLN A 664 35.47 -12.96 -30.65
C GLN A 664 35.26 -13.02 -32.16
N GLU A 665 34.59 -14.05 -32.66
CA GLU A 665 34.32 -14.20 -34.09
C GLU A 665 33.46 -13.05 -34.62
N TRP A 666 32.42 -12.67 -33.88
CA TRP A 666 31.61 -11.51 -34.24
C TRP A 666 32.44 -10.21 -34.23
N ALA A 667 33.24 -9.98 -33.19
CA ALA A 667 34.07 -8.77 -33.11
C ALA A 667 35.07 -8.69 -34.28
N LYS A 668 35.61 -9.83 -34.71
CA LYS A 668 36.46 -9.96 -35.90
C LYS A 668 35.71 -9.55 -37.17
N THR A 669 34.47 -9.99 -37.36
CA THR A 669 33.66 -9.59 -38.54
C THR A 669 33.37 -8.08 -38.57
N GLU A 670 33.26 -7.45 -37.41
CA GLU A 670 33.00 -6.02 -37.28
C GLU A 670 34.28 -5.16 -37.26
N GLY A 671 35.47 -5.78 -37.31
CA GLY A 671 36.75 -5.08 -37.26
C GLY A 671 37.02 -4.38 -35.93
N ILE A 672 36.48 -4.91 -34.83
CA ILE A 672 36.56 -4.35 -33.48
C ILE A 672 37.42 -5.28 -32.59
N ARG A 673 38.27 -4.71 -31.75
CA ARG A 673 39.04 -5.48 -30.76
C ARG A 673 38.30 -5.55 -29.42
N LEU A 674 38.20 -6.74 -28.84
CA LEU A 674 37.55 -6.90 -27.54
C LEU A 674 38.52 -6.64 -26.39
N LEU A 675 38.04 -5.92 -25.39
CA LEU A 675 38.78 -5.56 -24.18
C LEU A 675 38.02 -6.05 -22.95
N LEU A 676 38.73 -6.48 -21.91
CA LEU A 676 38.12 -6.84 -20.64
C LEU A 676 39.08 -6.66 -19.47
N VAL A 677 38.53 -6.68 -18.25
CA VAL A 677 39.27 -6.62 -16.99
C VAL A 677 38.93 -7.86 -16.17
N VAL A 678 39.95 -8.50 -15.59
CA VAL A 678 39.80 -9.66 -14.69
C VAL A 678 40.52 -9.37 -13.38
N LEU A 679 39.87 -9.62 -12.24
CA LEU A 679 40.49 -9.41 -10.93
C LEU A 679 41.54 -10.50 -10.67
N GLU A 680 42.57 -10.18 -9.88
CA GLU A 680 43.65 -11.11 -9.53
C GLU A 680 43.13 -12.39 -8.87
N LYS A 681 42.05 -12.29 -8.08
CA LYS A 681 41.40 -13.43 -7.42
C LYS A 681 40.75 -14.43 -8.39
N ASP A 682 40.46 -14.04 -9.64
CA ASP A 682 39.70 -14.85 -10.61
C ASP A 682 40.62 -15.70 -11.50
N GLU A 683 41.48 -16.49 -10.85
CA GLU A 683 42.50 -17.34 -11.48
C GLU A 683 41.96 -18.30 -12.56
N VAL A 684 40.72 -18.78 -12.42
CA VAL A 684 40.08 -19.64 -13.41
C VAL A 684 39.75 -18.88 -14.69
N ALA A 685 39.29 -17.63 -14.57
CA ALA A 685 38.96 -16.79 -15.71
C ALA A 685 40.23 -16.33 -16.44
N LYS A 686 41.27 -15.93 -15.71
CA LYS A 686 42.59 -15.59 -16.28
C LYS A 686 43.14 -16.72 -17.15
N ARG A 687 43.21 -17.94 -16.61
CA ARG A 687 43.66 -19.12 -17.36
C ARG A 687 42.78 -19.44 -18.57
N MET A 688 41.48 -19.11 -18.53
CA MET A 688 40.60 -19.28 -19.68
C MET A 688 40.96 -18.30 -20.80
N TYR A 689 41.09 -17.01 -20.50
CA TYR A 689 41.43 -15.99 -21.50
C TYR A 689 42.84 -16.18 -22.07
N GLU A 690 43.82 -16.54 -21.23
CA GLU A 690 45.19 -16.83 -21.67
C GLU A 690 45.24 -18.04 -22.61
N ARG A 691 44.47 -19.11 -22.34
CA ARG A 691 44.34 -20.25 -23.26
C ARG A 691 43.63 -19.90 -24.56
N LEU A 692 42.76 -18.88 -24.53
CA LEU A 692 42.10 -18.34 -25.71
C LEU A 692 42.98 -17.32 -26.48
N GLY A 693 44.24 -17.16 -26.09
CA GLY A 693 45.21 -16.30 -26.77
C GLY A 693 44.99 -14.80 -26.53
N TRP A 694 44.33 -14.41 -25.44
CA TRP A 694 44.17 -12.99 -25.11
C TRP A 694 45.48 -12.40 -24.59
N ASP A 695 45.83 -11.22 -25.10
CA ASP A 695 47.03 -10.48 -24.72
C ASP A 695 46.80 -9.75 -23.39
N VAL A 696 47.73 -9.92 -22.45
CA VAL A 696 47.75 -9.13 -21.21
C VAL A 696 48.31 -7.74 -21.53
N LEU A 697 47.49 -6.71 -21.39
CA LEU A 697 47.88 -5.32 -21.64
C LEU A 697 48.60 -4.69 -20.44
N GLY A 698 48.33 -5.18 -19.23
CA GLY A 698 48.91 -4.70 -17.98
C GLY A 698 48.03 -5.03 -16.77
N LYS A 699 48.47 -4.58 -15.59
CA LYS A 699 47.70 -4.64 -14.34
C LYS A 699 47.74 -3.32 -13.59
N ASP A 700 46.68 -3.00 -12.86
CA ASP A 700 46.57 -1.79 -12.03
C ASP A 700 45.63 -2.03 -10.85
N VAL A 701 45.58 -1.08 -9.92
CA VAL A 701 44.60 -1.06 -8.85
C VAL A 701 43.24 -0.68 -9.41
N TYR A 702 42.24 -1.51 -9.11
CA TYR A 702 40.84 -1.36 -9.47
C TYR A 702 40.02 -1.31 -8.18
N ASP A 703 39.33 -0.19 -7.97
CA ASP A 703 38.39 -0.02 -6.86
C ASP A 703 36.99 -0.41 -7.34
N ASP A 704 36.37 -1.38 -6.69
CA ASP A 704 35.02 -1.85 -6.98
C ASP A 704 33.92 -1.13 -6.18
N GLY A 705 34.30 -0.12 -5.38
CA GLY A 705 33.42 0.65 -4.51
C GLY A 705 33.29 0.09 -3.09
N GLU A 706 33.81 -1.12 -2.84
CA GLU A 706 33.93 -1.69 -1.50
C GLU A 706 35.40 -1.78 -1.05
N ARG A 707 36.32 -2.20 -1.93
CA ARG A 707 37.76 -2.35 -1.65
C ARG A 707 38.63 -2.20 -2.91
N GLU A 708 39.90 -1.87 -2.73
CA GLU A 708 40.90 -1.91 -3.79
C GLU A 708 41.33 -3.35 -4.11
N HIS A 709 41.36 -3.68 -5.41
CA HIS A 709 41.77 -4.97 -5.96
C HIS A 709 42.85 -4.79 -7.02
N ILE A 710 43.74 -5.77 -7.19
CA ILE A 710 44.61 -5.80 -8.38
C ILE A 710 43.80 -6.40 -9.53
N ALA A 711 43.80 -5.74 -10.68
CA ALA A 711 43.10 -6.20 -11.87
C ALA A 711 44.01 -6.22 -13.10
N PHE A 712 43.79 -7.20 -13.98
CA PHE A 712 44.51 -7.40 -15.22
C PHE A 712 43.63 -6.99 -16.40
N ALA A 713 44.16 -6.15 -17.28
CA ALA A 713 43.50 -5.81 -18.53
C ALA A 713 43.94 -6.77 -19.64
N TYR A 714 42.97 -7.22 -20.43
CA TYR A 714 43.19 -8.10 -21.56
C TYR A 714 42.64 -7.49 -22.85
N ALA A 715 43.29 -7.82 -23.97
CA ALA A 715 42.79 -7.59 -25.32
C ALA A 715 42.68 -8.92 -26.07
N SER A 716 41.64 -9.09 -26.88
CA SER A 716 41.52 -10.26 -27.75
C SER A 716 42.69 -10.31 -28.75
N PRO A 717 43.12 -11.52 -29.19
CA PRO A 717 44.22 -11.68 -30.14
C PRO A 717 43.99 -10.89 -31.44
N ILE A 718 45.09 -10.44 -32.06
CA ILE A 718 45.09 -9.92 -33.43
C ILE A 718 45.37 -11.09 -34.35
N ASP A 719 44.36 -11.54 -35.09
CA ASP A 719 44.64 -12.28 -36.33
C ASP A 719 45.14 -11.28 -37.37
N ALA A 720 46.25 -11.59 -38.03
CA ALA A 720 46.91 -10.76 -39.03
C ALA A 720 46.06 -10.55 -40.31
N MET A 721 44.93 -9.85 -40.22
CA MET A 721 44.08 -9.47 -41.36
C MET A 721 43.53 -8.04 -41.23
N LEU A 722 44.45 -7.07 -41.07
CA LEU A 722 44.21 -5.67 -41.44
C LEU A 722 45.17 -5.17 -42.55
N ALA A 723 45.86 -6.09 -43.24
CA ALA A 723 46.82 -5.76 -44.32
C ALA A 723 46.31 -5.97 -45.76
N GLN A 724 45.03 -6.27 -46.01
CA GLN A 724 44.49 -6.46 -47.37
C GLN A 724 43.12 -5.81 -47.59
N ARG A 725 43.04 -4.49 -47.36
CA ARG A 725 41.95 -3.65 -47.91
C ARG A 725 42.46 -2.48 -48.75
N ASN A 726 43.63 -2.66 -49.38
CA ASN A 726 44.16 -1.81 -50.44
C ASN A 726 44.71 -2.66 -51.59
N HIS A 727 43.88 -3.54 -52.15
CA HIS A 727 43.96 -3.96 -53.55
C HIS A 727 42.68 -4.73 -53.89
N GLU A 728 42.17 -4.54 -55.10
CA GLU A 728 40.99 -5.20 -55.68
C GLU A 728 39.62 -4.58 -55.37
N LYS A 729 39.51 -3.29 -55.71
CA LYS A 729 38.50 -2.92 -56.71
C LYS A 729 38.97 -3.43 -58.07
N ARG A 730 38.47 -4.58 -58.53
CA ARG A 730 38.28 -4.96 -59.94
C ARG A 730 37.68 -6.36 -60.01
N ASP A 731 36.55 -6.43 -60.72
CA ASP A 731 35.92 -7.61 -61.33
C ASP A 731 35.28 -8.63 -60.36
N ALA A 732 34.06 -9.14 -60.54
CA ALA A 732 32.91 -8.83 -61.37
C ALA A 732 31.73 -9.67 -60.83
N LYS A 733 30.54 -9.05 -60.77
CA LYS A 733 29.17 -9.61 -60.62
C LYS A 733 28.78 -10.40 -59.37
#